data_AF-F3BCI8-F1
#
_entry.id   AF-F3BCI8-F1
#
_cell.length_a   1.000
_cell.length_b   1.000
_cell.length_c   1.000
_cell.angle_alpha   90.00
_cell.angle_beta   90.00
_cell.angle_gamma   90.00
#
_symmetry.space_group_name_H-M   'P 1'
#
loop_
_entity.id
_entity.type
_entity.pdbx_description
1 polymer ?
#
loop_
_entity_poly.entity_id
_entity_poly.type
_entity_poly.pdbx_seq_one_letter_code
_entity_poly.pdbx_strand_id
1 'polypeptide(L)'
;MKMNMKIGAVTLACAITIGSTPLSAMAAEVPQKKEPLKIGVMSDTHYFSKSLYGDCEDFTTAMNSDRKMLKESDAILTGTLNQLVKDEPDVVMISGDLTKDGEQVNHEAVAEKLSEAKDALKKKGVDTNFFVINGNHDINNPHGKDFSSKTAQDADRTTVEEFREIYKEFGYGENTVQYNPDSNRGGSLSYVTQLAEGYTLIAVDTGKYSSDQTDSKEDLQETGGVISPKLLDWVTAQAEKAKAKGDTVMVVQHHGVIPHFEQEQTLMADYLVDNWEEVREAYADAGISYVFTGHMHANDIASYTSKNGNTLYDIETGSLVTYPSLFRSITVQNGTDKTKDGNTLTTKMETPGTISYEDFDTGNVQKIENLTEYGKKLTLSNEVIRTMITEGLLSPMIDFTLANGGSRALVADLLQVTPEQTSRTLVEMLTQLLPTTKENGLPLSVSGFNFRIYYDAAEKCIRISQDTSKTISAKQEGVLEIPLENGETISITLPETFRKTLAEQIQTAAMTEEKAATIELFVSNEKLSNFFDQLFADVDNHLLGDKDALFSIVETLVNRILDSKVDDTHNVFDLVNYVYQLHLAGNESCDAWAEAAIQKIQQGNLLPDILKESIKATQPTIKNVLSKINMNLETVLDKGNNSLTTNLAYGVITGMIKNAGDIVDMVDLSTLLPESILKEINTLAYNAAYTMSHDENYQEDLDTSILMEGKTSWETPEVPETPETPEIPEIPETPQKPQTQKPVQHQQNVATKKPAQTVKTGDSSKISLTLLMLTFSVGAMGLIRKKR
;
A
#
# COMPACT_ATOMS: atom_id res chain seq x y z
N MET A 1 -70.42 65.63 63.29
CA MET A 1 -71.10 66.47 62.28
C MET A 1 -70.36 66.26 60.96
N LYS A 2 -70.84 65.34 60.11
CA LYS A 2 -71.73 65.56 58.94
C LYS A 2 -70.98 66.29 57.81
N MET A 3 -70.89 65.82 56.55
CA MET A 3 -71.75 64.96 55.70
C MET A 3 -70.89 64.54 54.46
N ASN A 4 -71.10 63.49 53.67
CA ASN A 4 -72.36 62.90 53.16
C ASN A 4 -72.14 61.51 52.50
N MET A 5 -73.07 60.57 52.81
CA MET A 5 -73.79 59.57 51.96
C MET A 5 -73.02 58.65 50.97
N LYS A 6 -73.33 57.34 50.79
CA LYS A 6 -74.41 56.44 51.25
C LYS A 6 -74.16 54.99 50.74
N ILE A 7 -74.61 53.99 51.54
CA ILE A 7 -75.19 52.66 51.15
C ILE A 7 -74.22 51.64 50.51
N GLY A 8 -74.10 50.36 50.90
CA GLY A 8 -74.87 49.48 51.77
C GLY A 8 -75.23 48.15 51.05
N ALA A 9 -75.03 47.01 51.73
CA ALA A 9 -75.55 45.63 51.50
C ALA A 9 -74.46 44.56 51.16
N VAL A 10 -73.98 43.75 52.12
CA VAL A 10 -74.60 42.55 52.76
C VAL A 10 -74.48 41.31 51.86
N THR A 11 -73.42 40.50 52.05
CA THR A 11 -73.39 39.18 52.75
C THR A 11 -73.89 38.01 51.88
N LEU A 12 -73.02 37.02 51.60
CA LEU A 12 -73.19 35.59 51.99
C LEU A 12 -72.40 34.61 51.08
N ALA A 13 -71.97 33.51 51.73
CA ALA A 13 -71.48 32.22 51.23
C ALA A 13 -69.98 32.17 50.86
N CYS A 14 -69.09 31.75 51.76
CA CYS A 14 -68.88 30.36 52.22
C CYS A 14 -68.76 29.35 51.08
N ALA A 15 -67.53 28.93 50.78
CA ALA A 15 -67.04 27.57 51.05
C ALA A 15 -65.85 27.24 50.12
N ILE A 16 -64.66 26.98 50.69
CA ILE A 16 -63.97 25.65 50.65
C ILE A 16 -63.35 25.39 49.25
N THR A 17 -62.03 25.34 48.99
CA THR A 17 -60.89 24.74 49.73
C THR A 17 -59.57 25.08 49.03
N ILE A 18 -58.56 25.47 49.84
CA ILE A 18 -57.16 25.00 49.90
C ILE A 18 -56.38 24.77 48.59
N GLY A 19 -55.25 25.47 48.46
CA GLY A 19 -54.16 25.07 47.58
C GLY A 19 -53.02 26.08 47.53
N SER A 20 -52.13 26.03 48.52
CA SER A 20 -50.82 26.67 48.55
C SER A 20 -50.09 26.64 47.19
N THR A 21 -49.65 27.80 46.71
CA THR A 21 -48.59 27.88 45.70
C THR A 21 -47.42 28.68 46.27
N PRO A 22 -46.21 28.09 46.37
CA PRO A 22 -45.02 28.86 46.62
C PRO A 22 -44.69 29.67 45.37
N LEU A 23 -44.36 30.95 45.57
CA LEU A 23 -43.68 31.77 44.56
C LEU A 23 -42.31 31.11 44.30
N SER A 24 -42.21 30.25 43.29
CA SER A 24 -40.92 29.82 42.77
C SER A 24 -40.40 30.92 41.84
N ALA A 25 -39.42 31.66 42.33
CA ALA A 25 -38.56 32.44 41.46
C ALA A 25 -37.85 31.46 40.51
N MET A 26 -38.06 31.60 39.21
CA MET A 26 -37.20 30.95 38.22
C MET A 26 -35.85 31.66 38.26
N ALA A 27 -34.92 31.11 39.04
CA ALA A 27 -33.51 31.35 38.80
C ALA A 27 -33.22 30.80 37.41
N ALA A 28 -32.68 31.63 36.51
CA ALA A 28 -32.07 31.12 35.30
C ALA A 28 -30.97 30.14 35.73
N GLU A 29 -31.15 28.85 35.41
CA GLU A 29 -30.13 27.84 35.68
C GLU A 29 -28.84 28.30 35.01
N VAL A 30 -27.79 28.47 35.84
CA VAL A 30 -26.44 28.61 35.34
C VAL A 30 -26.16 27.33 34.54
N PRO A 31 -25.83 27.43 33.26
CA PRO A 31 -25.58 26.26 32.42
C PRO A 31 -24.38 25.52 32.98
N GLN A 32 -24.61 24.33 33.54
CA GLN A 32 -23.52 23.47 33.98
C GLN A 32 -22.93 22.75 32.77
N LYS A 33 -21.58 22.69 32.73
CA LYS A 33 -20.88 21.75 31.85
C LYS A 33 -21.41 20.34 32.13
N LYS A 34 -21.60 19.55 31.05
CA LYS A 34 -21.91 18.12 31.20
C LYS A 34 -20.74 17.42 31.89
N GLU A 35 -20.99 16.31 32.58
CA GLU A 35 -19.89 15.53 33.12
C GLU A 35 -18.95 15.08 31.99
N PRO A 36 -17.62 15.09 32.22
CA PRO A 36 -16.67 14.56 31.23
C PRO A 36 -16.95 13.09 30.95
N LEU A 37 -16.88 12.71 29.68
CA LEU A 37 -17.02 11.33 29.23
C LEU A 37 -15.65 10.66 29.16
N LYS A 38 -15.46 9.55 29.87
CA LYS A 38 -14.23 8.75 29.83
C LYS A 38 -14.36 7.60 28.86
N ILE A 39 -13.40 7.48 27.95
CA ILE A 39 -13.43 6.50 26.86
C ILE A 39 -12.12 5.72 26.82
N GLY A 40 -12.20 4.40 26.72
CA GLY A 40 -11.09 3.54 26.32
C GLY A 40 -11.19 3.20 24.84
N VAL A 41 -10.12 3.41 24.08
CA VAL A 41 -10.05 3.10 22.65
C VAL A 41 -8.99 2.05 22.42
N MET A 42 -9.38 0.99 21.72
CA MET A 42 -8.49 -0.04 21.19
C MET A 42 -8.62 -0.05 19.68
N SER A 43 -7.59 -0.50 18.98
CA SER A 43 -7.68 -0.80 17.55
C SER A 43 -6.89 -2.05 17.22
N ASP A 44 -7.21 -2.67 16.09
CA ASP A 44 -6.38 -3.67 15.44
C ASP A 44 -5.94 -4.77 16.42
N THR A 45 -6.94 -5.36 17.09
CA THR A 45 -6.70 -6.40 18.10
C THR A 45 -6.22 -7.70 17.47
N HIS A 46 -6.54 -7.91 16.18
CA HIS A 46 -6.07 -9.01 15.33
C HIS A 46 -6.03 -10.35 16.08
N TYR A 47 -7.09 -10.63 16.82
CA TYR A 47 -7.15 -11.78 17.71
C TYR A 47 -7.02 -13.08 16.91
N PHE A 48 -6.15 -13.96 17.37
CA PHE A 48 -5.96 -15.30 16.82
C PHE A 48 -6.14 -16.37 17.91
N SER A 49 -7.11 -17.27 17.71
CA SER A 49 -7.43 -18.34 18.64
C SER A 49 -6.40 -19.47 18.58
N LYS A 50 -5.96 -19.95 19.75
CA LYS A 50 -5.16 -21.18 19.87
C LYS A 50 -5.84 -22.41 19.24
N SER A 51 -7.17 -22.40 19.09
CA SER A 51 -7.89 -23.51 18.43
C SER A 51 -7.55 -23.66 16.94
N LEU A 52 -7.12 -22.56 16.28
CA LEU A 52 -6.69 -22.55 14.89
C LEU A 52 -5.19 -22.83 14.75
N TYR A 53 -4.48 -23.02 15.85
CA TYR A 53 -3.04 -23.18 15.84
C TYR A 53 -2.61 -24.63 15.58
N GLY A 54 -1.64 -24.79 14.69
CA GLY A 54 -0.79 -25.97 14.62
C GLY A 54 0.62 -25.57 14.19
N ASP A 55 1.63 -26.11 14.86
CA ASP A 55 3.04 -25.88 14.53
C ASP A 55 3.35 -26.46 13.13
N CYS A 56 3.45 -25.57 12.14
CA CYS A 56 3.76 -25.88 10.76
C CYS A 56 4.41 -24.69 10.02
N GLU A 57 4.97 -24.98 8.85
CA GLU A 57 5.61 -24.00 7.96
C GLU A 57 4.63 -22.94 7.45
N ASP A 58 3.38 -23.32 7.17
CA ASP A 58 2.36 -22.35 6.74
C ASP A 58 2.04 -21.32 7.83
N PHE A 59 1.98 -21.74 9.10
CA PHE A 59 1.77 -20.81 10.21
C PHE A 59 3.00 -19.91 10.41
N THR A 60 4.20 -20.47 10.30
CA THR A 60 5.45 -19.69 10.37
C THR A 60 5.49 -18.63 9.27
N THR A 61 5.10 -19.00 8.05
CA THR A 61 4.99 -18.09 6.91
C THR A 61 3.95 -17.00 7.17
N ALA A 62 2.78 -17.35 7.70
CA ALA A 62 1.75 -16.38 8.07
C ALA A 62 2.25 -15.38 9.12
N MET A 63 2.93 -15.85 10.17
CA MET A 63 3.51 -15.00 11.21
C MET A 63 4.66 -14.12 10.70
N ASN A 64 5.48 -14.62 9.78
CA ASN A 64 6.57 -13.84 9.18
C ASN A 64 6.08 -12.86 8.11
N SER A 65 4.89 -13.09 7.54
CA SER A 65 4.24 -12.17 6.58
C SER A 65 3.50 -11.04 7.28
N ASP A 66 3.18 -11.21 8.57
CA ASP A 66 2.31 -10.32 9.31
C ASP A 66 2.87 -10.14 10.73
N ARG A 67 3.55 -9.01 10.98
CA ARG A 67 4.40 -8.68 12.16
C ARG A 67 3.66 -8.67 13.51
N LYS A 68 2.45 -9.20 13.54
CA LYS A 68 1.55 -9.28 14.68
C LYS A 68 2.00 -10.40 15.61
N MET A 69 1.92 -10.14 16.91
CA MET A 69 2.12 -11.10 17.98
C MET A 69 0.91 -12.03 18.09
N LEU A 70 0.69 -12.85 17.04
CA LEU A 70 -0.51 -13.68 16.87
C LEU A 70 -0.64 -14.73 17.97
N LYS A 71 0.49 -15.29 18.44
CA LYS A 71 0.41 -16.28 19.50
C LYS A 71 0.05 -15.59 20.83
N GLU A 72 0.52 -14.37 21.04
CA GLU A 72 0.32 -13.58 22.26
C GLU A 72 -1.03 -12.84 22.29
N SER A 73 -1.74 -12.75 21.17
CA SER A 73 -2.91 -11.87 20.99
C SER A 73 -3.99 -12.07 22.06
N ASP A 74 -4.22 -13.32 22.50
CA ASP A 74 -5.18 -13.63 23.56
C ASP A 74 -4.79 -12.97 24.90
N ALA A 75 -3.54 -13.12 25.30
CA ALA A 75 -3.04 -12.58 26.56
C ALA A 75 -2.98 -11.04 26.52
N ILE A 76 -2.66 -10.48 25.35
CA ILE A 76 -2.63 -9.02 25.12
C ILE A 76 -4.04 -8.42 25.24
N LEU A 77 -5.03 -8.95 24.50
CA LEU A 77 -6.41 -8.47 24.56
C LEU A 77 -6.99 -8.63 25.98
N THR A 78 -6.79 -9.79 26.59
CA THR A 78 -7.24 -10.06 27.96
C THR A 78 -6.59 -9.11 28.97
N GLY A 79 -5.28 -8.87 28.84
CA GLY A 79 -4.54 -7.92 29.67
C GLY A 79 -5.08 -6.49 29.54
N THR A 80 -5.37 -6.06 28.32
CA THR A 80 -5.90 -4.73 28.01
C THR A 80 -7.30 -4.54 28.58
N LEU A 81 -8.20 -5.51 28.38
CA LEU A 81 -9.53 -5.50 28.99
C LEU A 81 -9.47 -5.50 30.51
N ASN A 82 -8.57 -6.27 31.11
CA ASN A 82 -8.34 -6.24 32.56
C ASN A 82 -7.86 -4.87 33.06
N GLN A 83 -7.08 -4.15 32.25
CA GLN A 83 -6.67 -2.79 32.58
C GLN A 83 -7.85 -1.82 32.49
N LEU A 84 -8.65 -1.89 31.42
CA LEU A 84 -9.89 -1.09 31.27
C LEU A 84 -10.90 -1.35 32.40
N VAL A 85 -11.02 -2.59 32.89
CA VAL A 85 -11.86 -2.92 34.05
C VAL A 85 -11.38 -2.21 35.33
N LYS A 86 -10.08 -1.93 35.47
CA LYS A 86 -9.54 -1.14 36.59
C LYS A 86 -9.76 0.36 36.39
N ASP A 87 -9.67 0.82 35.15
CA ASP A 87 -9.76 2.24 34.80
C ASP A 87 -11.21 2.77 34.84
N GLU A 88 -12.20 1.87 34.77
CA GLU A 88 -13.64 2.17 34.90
C GLU A 88 -14.12 3.25 33.91
N PRO A 89 -13.88 3.10 32.59
CA PRO A 89 -14.36 4.06 31.60
C PRO A 89 -15.89 4.00 31.48
N ASP A 90 -16.49 5.08 31.00
CA ASP A 90 -17.93 5.11 30.66
C ASP A 90 -18.19 4.35 29.35
N VAL A 91 -17.22 4.39 28.43
CA VAL A 91 -17.30 3.79 27.10
C VAL A 91 -16.00 3.06 26.75
N VAL A 92 -16.09 1.92 26.09
CA VAL A 92 -14.99 1.26 25.39
C VAL A 92 -15.37 1.14 23.92
N MET A 93 -14.46 1.51 23.02
CA MET A 93 -14.66 1.35 21.57
C MET A 93 -13.48 0.70 20.88
N ILE A 94 -13.77 -0.05 19.81
CA ILE A 94 -12.76 -0.72 18.97
C ILE A 94 -12.95 -0.34 17.50
N SER A 95 -11.93 0.27 16.90
CA SER A 95 -11.92 0.82 15.53
C SER A 95 -11.60 -0.22 14.45
N GLY A 96 -12.09 -1.45 14.57
CA GLY A 96 -11.91 -2.48 13.55
C GLY A 96 -10.68 -3.37 13.71
N ASP A 97 -10.56 -4.30 12.77
CA ASP A 97 -9.56 -5.38 12.74
C ASP A 97 -9.53 -6.15 14.06
N LEU A 98 -10.70 -6.65 14.41
CA LEU A 98 -10.94 -7.37 15.66
C LEU A 98 -10.20 -8.72 15.65
N THR A 99 -10.11 -9.36 14.48
CA THR A 99 -9.54 -10.69 14.29
C THR A 99 -8.40 -10.66 13.28
N LYS A 100 -7.56 -11.71 13.25
CA LYS A 100 -6.43 -11.81 12.32
C LYS A 100 -6.90 -11.66 10.87
N ASP A 101 -7.87 -12.47 10.44
CA ASP A 101 -8.35 -12.50 9.05
C ASP A 101 -9.83 -12.92 8.95
N GLY A 102 -10.67 -12.47 9.87
CA GLY A 102 -12.13 -12.62 9.78
C GLY A 102 -12.63 -14.03 10.08
N GLU A 103 -11.81 -14.87 10.72
CA GLU A 103 -12.20 -16.22 11.11
C GLU A 103 -13.33 -16.14 12.16
N GLN A 104 -14.44 -16.85 11.91
CA GLN A 104 -15.64 -16.77 12.77
C GLN A 104 -15.34 -17.11 14.24
N VAL A 105 -14.53 -18.15 14.48
CA VAL A 105 -14.11 -18.55 15.83
C VAL A 105 -13.32 -17.45 16.56
N ASN A 106 -12.56 -16.63 15.82
CA ASN A 106 -11.83 -15.52 16.40
C ASN A 106 -12.80 -14.41 16.81
N HIS A 107 -13.81 -14.12 16.00
CA HIS A 107 -14.84 -13.13 16.33
C HIS A 107 -15.66 -13.53 17.56
N GLU A 108 -16.08 -14.80 17.63
CA GLU A 108 -16.79 -15.34 18.80
C GLU A 108 -15.96 -15.20 20.08
N ALA A 109 -14.67 -15.52 20.03
CA ALA A 109 -13.77 -15.38 21.17
C ALA A 109 -13.54 -13.92 21.60
N VAL A 110 -13.44 -12.99 20.65
CA VAL A 110 -13.39 -11.56 20.97
C VAL A 110 -14.69 -11.12 21.67
N ALA A 111 -15.85 -11.48 21.13
CA ALA A 111 -17.14 -11.11 21.71
C ALA A 111 -17.35 -11.69 23.13
N GLU A 112 -16.88 -12.92 23.38
CA GLU A 112 -16.87 -13.53 24.71
C GLU A 112 -16.02 -12.70 25.69
N LYS A 113 -14.78 -12.35 25.32
CA LYS A 113 -13.90 -11.54 26.17
C LYS A 113 -14.46 -10.15 26.48
N LEU A 114 -15.09 -9.51 25.49
CA LEU A 114 -15.78 -8.23 25.72
C LEU A 114 -16.95 -8.38 26.70
N SER A 115 -17.70 -9.48 26.60
CA SER A 115 -18.79 -9.80 27.53
C SER A 115 -18.28 -10.02 28.95
N GLU A 116 -17.17 -10.75 29.11
CA GLU A 116 -16.53 -10.99 30.41
C GLU A 116 -16.06 -9.68 31.08
N ALA A 117 -15.45 -8.78 30.31
CA ALA A 117 -15.02 -7.47 30.79
C ALA A 117 -16.20 -6.60 31.23
N LYS A 118 -17.27 -6.55 30.40
CA LYS A 118 -18.52 -5.86 30.71
C LYS A 118 -19.17 -6.40 32.00
N ASP A 119 -19.21 -7.73 32.16
CA ASP A 119 -19.71 -8.38 33.37
C ASP A 119 -18.86 -8.09 34.61
N ALA A 120 -17.54 -8.00 34.46
CA ALA A 120 -16.63 -7.63 35.54
C ALA A 120 -16.86 -6.19 36.02
N LEU A 121 -17.05 -5.25 35.10
CA LEU A 121 -17.40 -3.85 35.40
C LEU A 121 -18.77 -3.75 36.09
N LYS A 122 -19.77 -4.46 35.57
CA LYS A 122 -21.11 -4.51 36.17
C LYS A 122 -21.10 -5.05 37.60
N LYS A 123 -20.27 -6.06 37.89
CA LYS A 123 -20.07 -6.59 39.27
C LYS A 123 -19.45 -5.55 40.21
N LYS A 124 -18.68 -4.59 39.68
CA LYS A 124 -18.15 -3.44 40.43
C LYS A 124 -19.16 -2.29 40.58
N GLY A 125 -20.32 -2.38 39.92
CA GLY A 125 -21.32 -1.32 39.90
C GLY A 125 -21.03 -0.21 38.89
N VAL A 126 -20.14 -0.47 37.92
CA VAL A 126 -19.80 0.43 36.82
C VAL A 126 -20.56 -0.01 35.57
N ASP A 127 -21.29 0.91 34.95
CA ASP A 127 -22.07 0.65 33.73
C ASP A 127 -21.32 1.20 32.52
N THR A 128 -20.45 0.36 31.94
CA THR A 128 -19.62 0.71 30.78
C THR A 128 -20.28 0.18 29.51
N ASN A 129 -20.42 1.04 28.50
CA ASN A 129 -20.88 0.63 27.18
C ASN A 129 -19.72 0.24 26.28
N PHE A 130 -19.89 -0.83 25.50
CA PHE A 130 -18.88 -1.33 24.57
C PHE A 130 -19.40 -1.20 23.13
N PHE A 131 -18.58 -0.69 22.22
CA PHE A 131 -18.92 -0.48 20.81
C PHE A 131 -17.80 -1.00 19.91
N VAL A 132 -18.17 -1.69 18.83
CA VAL A 132 -17.21 -2.13 17.81
C VAL A 132 -17.67 -1.72 16.43
N ILE A 133 -16.72 -1.52 15.54
CA ILE A 133 -16.92 -1.46 14.09
C ILE A 133 -15.97 -2.47 13.43
N ASN A 134 -16.23 -2.86 12.18
CA ASN A 134 -15.35 -3.75 11.43
C ASN A 134 -14.15 -2.99 10.84
N GLY A 135 -13.04 -3.70 10.68
CA GLY A 135 -11.91 -3.28 9.87
C GLY A 135 -11.88 -3.97 8.51
N ASN A 136 -10.76 -3.86 7.80
CA ASN A 136 -10.61 -4.53 6.52
C ASN A 136 -10.48 -6.04 6.71
N HIS A 137 -9.88 -6.55 7.79
CA HIS A 137 -9.66 -7.99 7.97
C HIS A 137 -10.90 -8.80 8.37
N ASP A 138 -11.98 -8.16 8.84
CA ASP A 138 -13.04 -8.84 9.59
C ASP A 138 -14.12 -9.52 8.72
N ILE A 139 -14.43 -8.99 7.53
CA ILE A 139 -15.61 -9.42 6.75
C ILE A 139 -15.21 -10.05 5.41
N ASN A 140 -15.80 -11.21 5.10
CA ASN A 140 -15.60 -11.94 3.83
C ASN A 140 -14.13 -12.13 3.43
N ASN A 141 -13.24 -12.26 4.41
CA ASN A 141 -11.80 -12.32 4.17
C ASN A 141 -11.35 -13.73 3.72
N PRO A 142 -10.81 -13.90 2.50
CA PRO A 142 -10.35 -15.20 2.02
C PRO A 142 -9.04 -15.69 2.65
N HIS A 143 -8.37 -14.82 3.39
CA HIS A 143 -7.08 -15.09 4.02
C HIS A 143 -7.20 -15.76 5.39
N GLY A 144 -8.40 -15.86 5.96
CA GLY A 144 -8.65 -16.59 7.22
C GLY A 144 -8.27 -18.07 7.10
N LYS A 145 -7.32 -18.53 7.93
CA LYS A 145 -6.77 -19.89 7.87
C LYS A 145 -6.86 -20.63 9.21
N ASP A 146 -7.14 -21.93 9.11
CA ASP A 146 -7.00 -22.91 10.18
C ASP A 146 -5.72 -23.74 9.95
N PHE A 147 -4.80 -23.65 10.91
CA PHE A 147 -3.53 -24.38 10.91
C PHE A 147 -3.54 -25.60 11.84
N SER A 148 -4.64 -25.88 12.54
CA SER A 148 -4.75 -26.97 13.52
C SER A 148 -4.45 -28.36 12.92
N SER A 149 -4.64 -28.50 11.61
CA SER A 149 -4.28 -29.69 10.83
C SER A 149 -2.79 -29.84 10.52
N LYS A 150 -1.95 -28.89 10.97
CA LYS A 150 -0.52 -28.71 10.62
C LYS A 150 -0.26 -28.36 9.17
N THR A 151 -1.27 -27.81 8.50
CA THR A 151 -1.22 -27.19 7.18
C THR A 151 -2.30 -26.10 7.16
N ALA A 152 -2.12 -25.06 6.36
CA ALA A 152 -3.13 -24.04 6.16
C ALA A 152 -4.35 -24.63 5.43
N GLN A 153 -5.49 -24.59 6.09
CA GLN A 153 -6.81 -24.83 5.51
C GLN A 153 -7.62 -23.54 5.58
N ASP A 154 -8.61 -23.37 4.71
CA ASP A 154 -9.53 -22.23 4.83
C ASP A 154 -10.34 -22.36 6.13
N ALA A 155 -10.33 -21.31 6.95
CA ALA A 155 -11.22 -21.21 8.09
C ALA A 155 -12.61 -20.73 7.66
N ASP A 156 -13.61 -20.93 8.52
CA ASP A 156 -14.94 -20.36 8.33
C ASP A 156 -14.85 -18.82 8.36
N ARG A 157 -15.29 -18.19 7.26
CA ARG A 157 -15.27 -16.73 7.07
C ARG A 157 -16.50 -16.10 7.69
N THR A 158 -16.33 -14.92 8.27
CA THR A 158 -17.45 -14.17 8.86
C THR A 158 -18.16 -13.32 7.81
N THR A 159 -19.48 -13.51 7.70
CA THR A 159 -20.37 -12.67 6.89
C THR A 159 -20.83 -11.42 7.64
N VAL A 160 -21.41 -10.45 6.92
CA VAL A 160 -21.99 -9.22 7.51
C VAL A 160 -23.06 -9.55 8.56
N GLU A 161 -23.93 -10.51 8.26
CA GLU A 161 -25.01 -10.93 9.13
C GLU A 161 -24.49 -11.62 10.40
N GLU A 162 -23.48 -12.48 10.26
CA GLU A 162 -22.84 -13.15 11.39
C GLU A 162 -22.10 -12.16 12.28
N PHE A 163 -21.33 -11.22 11.70
CA PHE A 163 -20.68 -10.16 12.47
C PHE A 163 -21.70 -9.36 13.29
N ARG A 164 -22.81 -8.95 12.65
CA ARG A 164 -23.88 -8.20 13.33
C ARG A 164 -24.50 -8.99 14.49
N GLU A 165 -24.68 -10.30 14.35
CA GLU A 165 -25.23 -11.14 15.42
C GLU A 165 -24.21 -11.40 16.54
N ILE A 166 -22.95 -11.72 16.19
CA ILE A 166 -21.85 -11.92 17.16
C ILE A 166 -21.67 -10.67 18.02
N TYR A 167 -21.72 -9.49 17.39
CA TYR A 167 -21.51 -8.21 18.07
C TYR A 167 -22.81 -7.47 18.45
N LYS A 168 -23.94 -8.18 18.51
CA LYS A 168 -25.26 -7.59 18.81
C LYS A 168 -25.29 -6.72 20.06
N GLU A 169 -24.59 -7.12 21.12
CA GLU A 169 -24.51 -6.36 22.37
C GLU A 169 -23.49 -5.21 22.37
N PHE A 170 -22.76 -5.04 21.26
CA PHE A 170 -21.60 -4.16 21.13
C PHE A 170 -21.79 -3.11 20.01
N GLY A 171 -23.01 -2.56 19.90
CA GLY A 171 -23.35 -1.52 18.94
C GLY A 171 -24.46 -1.89 17.94
N TYR A 172 -24.79 -3.17 17.80
CA TYR A 172 -25.79 -3.64 16.84
C TYR A 172 -27.15 -3.99 17.47
N GLY A 173 -27.40 -3.52 18.70
CA GLY A 173 -28.64 -3.70 19.44
C GLY A 173 -29.74 -2.72 19.04
N GLU A 174 -30.95 -2.91 19.60
CA GLU A 174 -32.15 -2.10 19.30
C GLU A 174 -32.03 -0.62 19.72
N ASN A 175 -31.04 -0.28 20.54
CA ASN A 175 -30.78 1.09 21.02
C ASN A 175 -29.99 1.96 20.02
N THR A 176 -29.62 1.41 18.86
CA THR A 176 -28.86 2.12 17.84
C THR A 176 -29.69 2.38 16.58
N VAL A 177 -29.33 3.41 15.82
CA VAL A 177 -29.89 3.65 14.50
C VAL A 177 -28.89 3.17 13.46
N GLN A 178 -29.21 2.09 12.77
CA GLN A 178 -28.32 1.44 11.80
C GLN A 178 -28.58 1.94 10.36
N TYR A 179 -27.52 2.02 9.56
CA TYR A 179 -27.61 2.34 8.14
C TYR A 179 -27.89 1.06 7.33
N ASN A 180 -29.03 1.02 6.62
CA ASN A 180 -29.43 -0.13 5.80
C ASN A 180 -29.27 -1.50 6.50
N PRO A 181 -29.90 -1.73 7.68
CA PRO A 181 -29.68 -2.94 8.49
C PRO A 181 -30.06 -4.25 7.77
N ASP A 182 -30.94 -4.19 6.77
CA ASP A 182 -31.34 -5.35 5.95
C ASP A 182 -30.37 -5.64 4.79
N SER A 183 -29.28 -4.86 4.66
CA SER A 183 -28.28 -4.99 3.61
C SER A 183 -27.05 -5.75 4.09
N ASN A 184 -26.42 -6.46 3.16
CA ASN A 184 -25.11 -7.10 3.32
C ASN A 184 -24.03 -6.52 2.39
N ARG A 185 -24.34 -5.38 1.77
CA ARG A 185 -23.37 -4.58 1.01
C ARG A 185 -22.58 -3.70 1.96
N GLY A 186 -21.39 -3.28 1.57
CA GLY A 186 -20.53 -2.48 2.45
C GLY A 186 -21.16 -1.15 2.85
N GLY A 187 -20.72 -0.67 4.01
CA GLY A 187 -21.33 0.42 4.75
C GLY A 187 -22.47 -0.02 5.67
N SER A 188 -23.08 -1.20 5.48
CA SER A 188 -24.29 -1.61 6.22
C SER A 188 -24.06 -2.03 7.67
N LEU A 189 -22.79 -2.08 8.11
CA LEU A 189 -22.44 -2.21 9.53
C LEU A 189 -22.34 -0.85 10.24
N SER A 190 -22.61 0.27 9.56
CA SER A 190 -22.61 1.59 10.18
C SER A 190 -23.81 1.82 11.10
N TYR A 191 -23.61 2.49 12.23
CA TYR A 191 -24.67 2.84 13.18
C TYR A 191 -24.36 4.13 13.95
N VAL A 192 -25.40 4.74 14.52
CA VAL A 192 -25.27 5.90 15.41
C VAL A 192 -25.95 5.62 16.74
N THR A 193 -25.33 6.09 17.83
CA THR A 193 -25.84 5.96 19.19
C THR A 193 -25.50 7.19 20.03
N GLN A 194 -26.33 7.45 21.04
CA GLN A 194 -26.04 8.47 22.06
C GLN A 194 -25.27 7.81 23.20
N LEU A 195 -24.03 8.25 23.44
CA LEU A 195 -23.17 7.68 24.50
C LEU A 195 -23.61 8.14 25.89
N ALA A 196 -23.89 9.44 26.00
CA ALA A 196 -24.39 10.12 27.18
C ALA A 196 -25.06 11.43 26.74
N GLU A 197 -25.72 12.13 27.66
CA GLU A 197 -26.28 13.44 27.34
C GLU A 197 -25.17 14.40 26.90
N GLY A 198 -25.27 14.95 25.68
CA GLY A 198 -24.24 15.84 25.10
C GLY A 198 -23.17 15.12 24.28
N TYR A 199 -23.25 13.80 24.08
CA TYR A 199 -22.23 13.03 23.34
C TYR A 199 -22.89 12.01 22.40
N THR A 200 -22.59 12.10 21.11
CA THR A 200 -23.04 11.16 20.07
C THR A 200 -21.83 10.49 19.41
N LEU A 201 -21.93 9.17 19.21
CA LEU A 201 -20.97 8.37 18.44
C LEU A 201 -21.62 7.87 17.16
N ILE A 202 -20.91 8.04 16.04
CA ILE A 202 -21.25 7.42 14.75
C ILE A 202 -20.15 6.39 14.45
N ALA A 203 -20.51 5.11 14.41
CA ALA A 203 -19.62 4.05 13.95
C ALA A 203 -19.81 3.87 12.44
N VAL A 204 -18.72 3.97 11.68
CA VAL A 204 -18.76 3.96 10.21
C VAL A 204 -17.98 2.79 9.65
N ASP A 205 -18.69 1.92 8.94
CA ASP A 205 -18.12 0.81 8.20
C ASP A 205 -17.49 1.32 6.90
N THR A 206 -16.16 1.34 6.92
CA THR A 206 -15.31 1.80 5.81
C THR A 206 -14.78 0.66 4.94
N GLY A 207 -15.05 -0.60 5.30
CA GLY A 207 -14.39 -1.75 4.67
C GLY A 207 -14.82 -1.98 3.22
N LYS A 208 -13.90 -2.46 2.38
CA LYS A 208 -14.20 -3.00 1.06
C LYS A 208 -14.24 -4.52 1.12
N TYR A 209 -15.45 -5.06 1.14
CA TYR A 209 -15.68 -6.52 1.16
C TYR A 209 -16.89 -6.94 0.31
N SER A 210 -17.40 -6.02 -0.50
CA SER A 210 -18.59 -6.19 -1.32
C SER A 210 -18.33 -5.74 -2.76
N SER A 211 -18.88 -6.48 -3.72
CA SER A 211 -18.65 -6.32 -5.17
C SER A 211 -18.98 -4.94 -5.75
N ASP A 212 -19.81 -4.15 -5.06
CA ASP A 212 -20.10 -2.77 -5.44
C ASP A 212 -19.00 -1.77 -5.04
N GLN A 213 -18.10 -2.15 -4.13
CA GLN A 213 -16.97 -1.34 -3.67
C GLN A 213 -15.61 -1.88 -4.12
N THR A 214 -15.47 -3.21 -4.26
CA THR A 214 -14.19 -3.87 -4.53
C THR A 214 -13.75 -3.67 -5.98
N ASP A 215 -12.44 -3.56 -6.20
CA ASP A 215 -11.86 -3.50 -7.54
C ASP A 215 -12.02 -4.84 -8.27
N SER A 216 -11.93 -5.95 -7.53
CA SER A 216 -12.17 -7.31 -8.02
C SER A 216 -13.60 -7.54 -8.53
N LYS A 217 -14.58 -6.72 -8.10
CA LYS A 217 -16.02 -6.93 -8.34
C LYS A 217 -16.54 -8.24 -7.75
N GLU A 218 -15.87 -8.74 -6.72
CA GLU A 218 -16.27 -9.90 -5.94
C GLU A 218 -16.62 -9.48 -4.51
N ASP A 219 -17.44 -10.27 -3.82
CA ASP A 219 -17.76 -10.07 -2.40
C ASP A 219 -16.60 -10.63 -1.54
N LEU A 220 -15.41 -10.05 -1.71
CA LEU A 220 -14.16 -10.41 -1.03
C LEU A 220 -13.49 -9.17 -0.45
N GLN A 221 -12.78 -9.39 0.65
CA GLN A 221 -11.98 -8.37 1.32
C GLN A 221 -10.90 -7.74 0.40
N GLU A 222 -10.73 -6.43 0.52
CA GLU A 222 -9.60 -5.65 -0.01
C GLU A 222 -9.03 -4.76 1.10
N THR A 223 -7.73 -4.46 1.05
CA THR A 223 -7.04 -3.68 2.11
C THR A 223 -7.59 -2.27 2.26
N GLY A 224 -7.87 -1.59 1.15
CA GLY A 224 -8.31 -0.19 1.18
C GLY A 224 -9.76 0.02 1.64
N GLY A 225 -10.06 1.25 2.07
CA GLY A 225 -11.38 1.65 2.55
C GLY A 225 -12.15 2.56 1.60
N VAL A 226 -13.47 2.66 1.78
CA VAL A 226 -14.30 3.65 1.05
C VAL A 226 -15.56 4.02 1.82
N ILE A 227 -15.97 5.28 1.73
CA ILE A 227 -17.30 5.73 2.20
C ILE A 227 -18.13 6.10 0.98
N SER A 228 -19.13 5.28 0.66
CA SER A 228 -20.01 5.56 -0.49
C SER A 228 -20.74 6.91 -0.32
N PRO A 229 -21.10 7.61 -1.41
CA PRO A 229 -21.81 8.88 -1.31
C PRO A 229 -23.09 8.83 -0.45
N LYS A 230 -23.86 7.73 -0.54
CA LYS A 230 -25.07 7.54 0.27
C LYS A 230 -24.77 7.34 1.76
N LEU A 231 -23.66 6.67 2.07
CA LEU A 231 -23.22 6.51 3.46
C LEU A 231 -22.73 7.85 4.00
N LEU A 232 -21.97 8.61 3.22
CA LEU A 232 -21.51 9.96 3.60
C LEU A 232 -22.68 10.91 3.86
N ASP A 233 -23.69 10.92 2.98
CA ASP A 233 -24.94 11.68 3.17
C ASP A 233 -25.65 11.28 4.47
N TRP A 234 -25.66 9.99 4.80
CA TRP A 234 -26.28 9.51 6.03
C TRP A 234 -25.48 9.92 7.27
N VAL A 235 -24.16 9.74 7.26
CA VAL A 235 -23.26 10.11 8.37
C VAL A 235 -23.37 11.61 8.66
N THR A 236 -23.26 12.46 7.64
CA THR A 236 -23.38 13.91 7.78
C THR A 236 -24.76 14.32 8.31
N ALA A 237 -25.84 13.72 7.81
CA ALA A 237 -27.18 13.98 8.32
C ALA A 237 -27.38 13.54 9.78
N GLN A 238 -26.70 12.49 10.26
CA GLN A 238 -26.72 12.13 11.68
C GLN A 238 -25.90 13.11 12.53
N ALA A 239 -24.72 13.50 12.04
CA ALA A 239 -23.85 14.45 12.71
C ALA A 239 -24.54 15.82 12.87
N GLU A 240 -25.16 16.35 11.82
CA GLU A 240 -25.90 17.61 11.87
C GLU A 240 -27.07 17.56 12.88
N LYS A 241 -27.82 16.44 12.92
CA LYS A 241 -28.89 16.24 13.89
C LYS A 241 -28.38 16.21 15.33
N ALA A 242 -27.24 15.57 15.57
CA ALA A 242 -26.62 15.51 16.89
C ALA A 242 -26.05 16.89 17.29
N LYS A 243 -25.38 17.57 16.35
CA LYS A 243 -24.85 18.91 16.56
C LYS A 243 -25.95 19.92 16.87
N ALA A 244 -27.09 19.83 16.19
CA ALA A 244 -28.27 20.67 16.47
C ALA A 244 -28.87 20.45 17.87
N LYS A 245 -28.59 19.31 18.51
CA LYS A 245 -28.96 19.05 19.92
C LYS A 245 -27.93 19.60 20.92
N GLY A 246 -26.79 20.09 20.44
CA GLY A 246 -25.67 20.54 21.26
C GLY A 246 -24.67 19.44 21.61
N ASP A 247 -24.75 18.28 20.96
CA ASP A 247 -23.82 17.18 21.25
C ASP A 247 -22.43 17.44 20.67
N THR A 248 -21.42 16.92 21.36
CA THR A 248 -20.11 16.61 20.77
C THR A 248 -20.28 15.37 19.92
N VAL A 249 -20.00 15.48 18.62
CA VAL A 249 -20.14 14.39 17.66
C VAL A 249 -18.77 13.79 17.40
N MET A 250 -18.68 12.47 17.61
CA MET A 250 -17.49 11.66 17.40
C MET A 250 -17.78 10.57 16.37
N VAL A 251 -16.76 10.18 15.62
CA VAL A 251 -16.78 9.04 14.71
C VAL A 251 -15.81 7.98 15.20
N VAL A 252 -16.17 6.71 15.08
CA VAL A 252 -15.23 5.59 15.12
C VAL A 252 -15.31 4.85 13.78
N GLN A 253 -14.16 4.64 13.15
CA GLN A 253 -14.05 3.92 11.88
C GLN A 253 -12.64 3.32 11.77
N HIS A 254 -12.42 2.48 10.77
CA HIS A 254 -11.13 1.79 10.67
C HIS A 254 -10.06 2.60 9.94
N HIS A 255 -10.35 3.02 8.71
CA HIS A 255 -9.40 3.72 7.84
C HIS A 255 -9.35 5.22 8.17
N GLY A 256 -8.19 5.84 7.92
CA GLY A 256 -7.98 7.27 8.08
C GLY A 256 -8.77 8.14 7.08
N VAL A 257 -9.03 9.38 7.46
CA VAL A 257 -9.65 10.43 6.63
C VAL A 257 -8.76 11.65 6.45
N ILE A 258 -7.67 11.74 7.22
CA ILE A 258 -6.63 12.75 7.05
C ILE A 258 -5.29 12.01 6.96
N PRO A 259 -4.43 12.32 5.98
CA PRO A 259 -3.07 11.81 5.97
C PRO A 259 -2.34 12.17 7.26
N HIS A 260 -1.81 11.16 7.92
CA HIS A 260 -1.01 11.22 9.14
C HIS A 260 0.45 11.61 8.83
N PHE A 261 0.92 11.41 7.59
CA PHE A 261 2.21 11.92 7.15
C PHE A 261 2.19 12.38 5.68
N GLU A 262 3.12 13.28 5.30
CA GLU A 262 3.10 14.04 4.03
C GLU A 262 2.90 13.16 2.77
N GLN A 263 3.47 11.95 2.76
CA GLN A 263 3.42 11.05 1.59
C GLN A 263 2.54 9.81 1.76
N GLU A 264 1.68 9.76 2.78
CA GLU A 264 0.83 8.60 3.05
C GLU A 264 -0.03 8.25 1.83
N GLN A 265 -0.70 9.22 1.22
CA GLN A 265 -1.52 9.00 0.02
C GLN A 265 -0.74 8.48 -1.20
N THR A 266 0.60 8.53 -1.18
CA THR A 266 1.45 8.02 -2.26
C THR A 266 2.07 6.67 -1.92
N LEU A 267 2.49 6.49 -0.66
CA LEU A 267 3.20 5.30 -0.20
C LEU A 267 2.25 4.23 0.34
N MET A 268 1.16 4.66 0.96
CA MET A 268 0.26 3.88 1.82
C MET A 268 -1.20 4.30 1.61
N ALA A 269 -1.60 4.53 0.35
CA ALA A 269 -2.92 5.07 0.00
C ALA A 269 -4.10 4.24 0.51
N ASP A 270 -3.95 2.92 0.59
CA ASP A 270 -4.99 2.01 1.10
C ASP A 270 -5.31 2.26 2.57
N TYR A 271 -4.43 2.95 3.31
CA TYR A 271 -4.65 3.19 4.73
C TYR A 271 -5.66 4.30 5.03
N LEU A 272 -5.99 5.08 3.99
CA LEU A 272 -7.04 6.07 3.98
C LEU A 272 -8.26 5.52 3.25
N VAL A 273 -9.44 6.08 3.53
CA VAL A 273 -10.59 5.87 2.64
C VAL A 273 -10.30 6.50 1.27
N ASP A 274 -10.66 5.82 0.17
CA ASP A 274 -10.36 6.28 -1.21
C ASP A 274 -10.74 7.75 -1.46
N ASN A 275 -11.86 8.18 -0.88
CA ASN A 275 -12.42 9.52 -1.01
C ASN A 275 -12.16 10.41 0.22
N TRP A 276 -11.02 10.21 0.90
CA TRP A 276 -10.66 10.92 2.14
C TRP A 276 -10.78 12.45 2.03
N GLU A 277 -10.46 13.05 0.88
CA GLU A 277 -10.59 14.51 0.70
C GLU A 277 -12.03 15.01 0.80
N GLU A 278 -12.98 14.27 0.22
CA GLU A 278 -14.40 14.57 0.28
C GLU A 278 -14.93 14.32 1.70
N VAL A 279 -14.53 13.19 2.29
CA VAL A 279 -14.96 12.77 3.62
C VAL A 279 -14.51 13.74 4.70
N ARG A 280 -13.23 14.15 4.75
CA ARG A 280 -12.73 15.09 5.77
C ARG A 280 -13.42 16.45 5.71
N GLU A 281 -13.72 16.95 4.50
CA GLU A 281 -14.42 18.23 4.32
C GLU A 281 -15.88 18.11 4.77
N ALA A 282 -16.57 17.06 4.36
CA ALA A 282 -17.95 16.80 4.75
C ALA A 282 -18.10 16.55 6.27
N TYR A 283 -17.18 15.79 6.88
CA TYR A 283 -17.18 15.50 8.32
C TYR A 283 -16.98 16.78 9.13
N ALA A 284 -15.95 17.58 8.79
CA ALA A 284 -15.68 18.85 9.45
C ALA A 284 -16.90 19.78 9.38
N ASP A 285 -17.52 19.89 8.21
CA ASP A 285 -18.64 20.81 7.98
C ASP A 285 -19.97 20.34 8.58
N ALA A 286 -20.16 19.03 8.73
CA ALA A 286 -21.29 18.47 9.47
C ALA A 286 -21.17 18.62 11.00
N GLY A 287 -20.04 19.13 11.49
CA GLY A 287 -19.80 19.42 12.91
C GLY A 287 -19.22 18.25 13.70
N ILE A 288 -18.62 17.26 13.02
CA ILE A 288 -17.86 16.18 13.65
C ILE A 288 -16.54 16.75 14.17
N SER A 289 -16.22 16.44 15.44
CA SER A 289 -15.01 16.98 16.09
C SER A 289 -13.84 16.01 16.04
N TYR A 290 -14.10 14.73 16.30
CA TYR A 290 -13.06 13.71 16.47
C TYR A 290 -13.44 12.46 15.68
N VAL A 291 -12.48 11.90 14.96
CA VAL A 291 -12.55 10.58 14.32
C VAL A 291 -11.52 9.71 15.02
N PHE A 292 -11.92 8.52 15.47
CA PHE A 292 -11.03 7.53 16.05
C PHE A 292 -10.82 6.42 15.03
N THR A 293 -9.55 6.22 14.67
CA THR A 293 -9.09 5.36 13.56
C THR A 293 -8.00 4.38 14.02
N GLY A 294 -7.63 3.47 13.13
CA GLY A 294 -6.54 2.53 13.29
C GLY A 294 -5.96 2.15 11.93
N HIS A 295 -5.80 0.85 11.68
CA HIS A 295 -5.38 0.29 10.39
C HIS A 295 -3.88 0.50 10.05
N MET A 296 -3.28 1.69 10.20
CA MET A 296 -1.82 1.87 10.00
C MET A 296 -1.00 1.23 11.12
N HIS A 297 -1.65 0.94 12.24
CA HIS A 297 -1.07 0.49 13.50
C HIS A 297 -0.12 1.48 14.17
N ALA A 298 -0.03 2.72 13.67
CA ALA A 298 0.72 3.80 14.30
C ALA A 298 -0.12 4.51 15.37
N ASN A 299 0.54 5.34 16.17
CA ASN A 299 -0.13 6.16 17.16
C ASN A 299 0.06 7.61 16.76
N ASP A 300 -0.91 8.19 16.06
CA ASP A 300 -0.73 9.50 15.44
C ASP A 300 -2.00 10.36 15.54
N ILE A 301 -1.85 11.68 15.51
CA ILE A 301 -2.97 12.61 15.44
C ILE A 301 -2.79 13.49 14.20
N ALA A 302 -3.84 13.59 13.39
CA ALA A 302 -3.86 14.46 12.24
C ALA A 302 -4.99 15.49 12.36
N SER A 303 -4.81 16.69 11.82
CA SER A 303 -5.87 17.70 11.84
C SER A 303 -6.14 18.32 10.46
N TYR A 304 -7.39 18.66 10.23
CA TYR A 304 -7.84 19.32 9.01
C TYR A 304 -8.82 20.43 9.35
N THR A 305 -8.61 21.61 8.77
CA THR A 305 -9.57 22.72 8.87
C THR A 305 -10.20 22.97 7.51
N SER A 306 -11.52 22.82 7.44
CA SER A 306 -12.29 23.05 6.21
C SER A 306 -12.25 24.50 5.77
N LYS A 307 -12.68 24.75 4.52
CA LYS A 307 -12.82 26.11 3.98
C LYS A 307 -13.80 26.98 4.79
N ASN A 308 -14.74 26.35 5.49
CA ASN A 308 -15.70 27.01 6.38
C ASN A 308 -15.15 27.24 7.80
N GLY A 309 -13.88 26.93 8.03
CA GLY A 309 -13.19 27.11 9.30
C GLY A 309 -13.68 26.15 10.39
N ASN A 310 -14.12 24.94 10.01
CA ASN A 310 -14.42 23.87 10.94
C ASN A 310 -13.25 22.90 10.99
N THR A 311 -12.78 22.55 12.19
CA THR A 311 -11.64 21.66 12.39
C THR A 311 -12.12 20.26 12.73
N LEU A 312 -11.47 19.25 12.13
CA LEU A 312 -11.62 17.83 12.38
C LEU A 312 -10.26 17.29 12.83
N TYR A 313 -10.25 16.43 13.85
CA TYR A 313 -9.08 15.65 14.22
C TYR A 313 -9.32 14.18 13.91
N ASP A 314 -8.34 13.56 13.26
CA ASP A 314 -8.22 12.12 13.07
C ASP A 314 -7.23 11.61 14.12
N ILE A 315 -7.67 10.69 14.98
CA ILE A 315 -6.94 10.22 16.16
C ILE A 315 -6.71 8.72 15.97
N GLU A 316 -5.55 8.39 15.44
CA GLU A 316 -5.16 7.03 15.16
C GLU A 316 -4.65 6.34 16.43
N THR A 317 -5.18 5.15 16.71
CA THR A 317 -4.71 4.31 17.81
C THR A 317 -4.03 3.07 17.25
N GLY A 318 -2.79 2.83 17.69
CA GLY A 318 -2.00 1.72 17.18
C GLY A 318 -2.56 0.35 17.55
N SER A 319 -2.04 -0.69 16.90
CA SER A 319 -2.48 -2.06 17.14
C SER A 319 -2.04 -2.58 18.49
N LEU A 320 -2.93 -3.32 19.17
CA LEU A 320 -2.60 -4.00 20.42
C LEU A 320 -1.51 -5.06 20.24
N VAL A 321 -1.42 -5.70 19.07
CA VAL A 321 -0.55 -6.87 18.83
C VAL A 321 0.67 -6.56 17.98
N THR A 322 0.91 -5.29 17.63
CA THR A 322 2.19 -4.84 17.06
C THR A 322 2.80 -3.79 17.98
N TYR A 323 4.12 -3.60 17.91
CA TYR A 323 4.77 -2.52 18.66
C TYR A 323 4.13 -1.16 18.33
N PRO A 324 3.92 -0.25 19.32
CA PRO A 324 4.25 -0.34 20.73
C PRO A 324 3.22 -1.06 21.63
N SER A 325 2.14 -1.58 21.07
CA SER A 325 1.10 -2.36 21.77
C SER A 325 0.39 -1.56 22.85
N LEU A 326 -0.08 -0.39 22.48
CA LEU A 326 -0.72 0.58 23.35
C LEU A 326 -2.21 0.69 23.05
N PHE A 327 -2.98 1.14 24.03
CA PHE A 327 -4.37 1.54 23.87
C PHE A 327 -4.53 2.98 24.38
N ARG A 328 -5.62 3.66 24.01
CA ARG A 328 -5.78 5.08 24.31
C ARG A 328 -6.86 5.31 25.38
N SER A 329 -6.54 6.10 26.40
CA SER A 329 -7.51 6.62 27.37
C SER A 329 -7.84 8.06 27.01
N ILE A 330 -9.13 8.36 26.88
CA ILE A 330 -9.63 9.66 26.44
C ILE A 330 -10.62 10.21 27.46
N THR A 331 -10.54 11.51 27.73
CA THR A 331 -11.58 12.27 28.42
C THR A 331 -12.08 13.37 27.50
N VAL A 332 -13.37 13.31 27.15
CA VAL A 332 -14.04 14.33 26.34
C VAL A 332 -14.95 15.16 27.23
N GLN A 333 -14.81 16.47 27.14
CA GLN A 333 -15.70 17.42 27.81
C GLN A 333 -16.47 18.20 26.75
N ASN A 334 -17.79 18.07 26.75
CA ASN A 334 -18.66 18.89 25.91
C ASN A 334 -18.59 20.35 26.38
N GLY A 335 -18.29 21.22 25.42
CA GLY A 335 -18.40 22.67 25.57
C GLY A 335 -19.81 23.10 25.18
N THR A 336 -20.45 23.89 26.04
CA THR A 336 -21.80 24.39 25.74
C THR A 336 -21.73 25.80 25.14
N ASP A 337 -22.66 26.16 24.26
CA ASP A 337 -22.81 27.53 23.70
C ASP A 337 -22.85 28.62 24.79
N LYS A 338 -23.21 28.25 26.02
CA LYS A 338 -23.34 29.15 27.16
C LYS A 338 -22.06 29.26 28.01
N THR A 339 -21.12 28.32 27.89
CA THR A 339 -19.81 28.38 28.57
C THR A 339 -18.73 29.06 27.75
N LYS A 340 -18.89 29.18 26.42
CA LYS A 340 -17.90 29.70 25.45
C LYS A 340 -16.56 28.95 25.38
N ASP A 341 -16.29 28.09 26.35
CA ASP A 341 -15.29 27.03 26.29
C ASP A 341 -15.86 25.97 25.34
N GLY A 342 -15.29 25.77 24.15
CA GLY A 342 -15.75 24.71 23.25
C GLY A 342 -15.37 23.31 23.75
N ASN A 343 -15.36 22.32 22.87
CA ASN A 343 -15.10 20.93 23.27
C ASN A 343 -13.63 20.75 23.64
N THR A 344 -13.34 20.00 24.70
CA THR A 344 -11.96 19.56 24.98
C THR A 344 -11.83 18.05 24.94
N LEU A 345 -10.72 17.56 24.43
CA LEU A 345 -10.31 16.16 24.47
C LEU A 345 -8.92 16.07 25.07
N THR A 346 -8.77 15.29 26.14
CA THR A 346 -7.45 14.89 26.65
C THR A 346 -7.26 13.42 26.36
N THR A 347 -6.13 13.06 25.77
CA THR A 347 -5.76 11.68 25.46
C THR A 347 -4.47 11.30 26.18
N LYS A 348 -4.36 10.03 26.53
CA LYS A 348 -3.15 9.41 27.04
C LYS A 348 -3.01 7.99 26.48
N MET A 349 -1.80 7.63 26.06
CA MET A 349 -1.52 6.24 25.69
C MET A 349 -1.18 5.41 26.93
N GLU A 350 -1.71 4.19 26.96
CA GLU A 350 -1.64 3.27 28.09
C GLU A 350 -1.19 1.87 27.62
N THR A 351 -0.68 1.09 28.55
CA THR A 351 -0.24 -0.30 28.33
C THR A 351 -1.07 -1.25 29.19
N PRO A 352 -1.36 -2.50 28.76
CA PRO A 352 -2.04 -3.51 29.58
C PRO A 352 -1.30 -3.89 30.88
N GLY A 353 -0.07 -3.39 31.08
CA GLY A 353 0.79 -3.74 32.20
C GLY A 353 1.39 -5.13 32.00
N THR A 354 1.57 -5.87 33.10
CA THR A 354 2.08 -7.24 33.04
C THR A 354 1.01 -8.20 32.52
N ILE A 355 1.35 -8.96 31.48
CA ILE A 355 0.52 -10.06 30.97
C ILE A 355 1.20 -11.42 31.17
N SER A 356 0.38 -12.46 31.28
CA SER A 356 0.81 -13.86 31.32
C SER A 356 0.31 -14.55 30.06
N TYR A 357 1.25 -15.02 29.24
CA TYR A 357 1.01 -15.61 27.94
C TYR A 357 1.35 -17.10 27.97
N GLU A 358 0.45 -17.98 27.54
CA GLU A 358 0.74 -19.40 27.36
C GLU A 358 1.28 -19.66 25.95
N ASP A 359 2.56 -19.99 25.86
CA ASP A 359 3.23 -20.32 24.61
C ASP A 359 2.52 -21.45 23.85
N PHE A 360 2.15 -21.19 22.60
CA PHE A 360 1.30 -22.14 21.84
C PHE A 360 2.02 -23.46 21.55
N ASP A 361 3.34 -23.42 21.36
CA ASP A 361 4.17 -24.59 21.05
C ASP A 361 4.44 -25.45 22.28
N THR A 362 4.84 -24.80 23.36
CA THR A 362 5.39 -25.47 24.53
C THR A 362 4.38 -25.63 25.66
N GLY A 363 3.29 -24.86 25.63
CA GLY A 363 2.32 -24.76 26.74
C GLY A 363 2.88 -24.08 27.99
N ASN A 364 4.07 -23.50 27.91
CA ASN A 364 4.69 -22.82 29.05
C ASN A 364 4.10 -21.42 29.20
N VAL A 365 3.75 -21.05 30.43
CA VAL A 365 3.32 -19.69 30.73
C VAL A 365 4.54 -18.79 30.87
N GLN A 366 4.65 -17.80 29.99
CA GLN A 366 5.62 -16.73 30.02
C GLN A 366 5.00 -15.47 30.60
N LYS A 367 5.78 -14.70 31.36
CA LYS A 367 5.36 -13.42 31.93
C LYS A 367 6.03 -12.30 31.15
N ILE A 368 5.23 -11.40 30.56
CA ILE A 368 5.70 -10.22 29.84
C ILE A 368 5.42 -9.01 30.72
N GLU A 369 6.48 -8.45 31.32
CA GLU A 369 6.34 -7.32 32.26
C GLU A 369 6.24 -5.97 31.56
N ASN A 370 6.86 -5.84 30.39
CA ASN A 370 6.81 -4.65 29.53
C ASN A 370 6.52 -5.12 28.09
N LEU A 371 5.26 -4.98 27.69
CA LEU A 371 4.80 -5.43 26.36
C LEU A 371 5.44 -4.60 25.24
N THR A 372 5.61 -3.30 25.43
CA THR A 372 6.25 -2.42 24.44
C THR A 372 7.69 -2.84 24.16
N GLU A 373 8.51 -3.08 25.18
CA GLU A 373 9.89 -3.57 25.02
C GLU A 373 9.97 -5.01 24.48
N TYR A 374 8.95 -5.82 24.75
CA TYR A 374 8.83 -7.15 24.16
C TYR A 374 8.52 -7.08 22.67
N GLY A 375 7.46 -6.36 22.29
CA GLY A 375 7.05 -6.15 20.90
C GLY A 375 8.09 -5.42 20.06
N LYS A 376 8.88 -4.52 20.65
CA LYS A 376 10.00 -3.84 19.98
C LYS A 376 11.05 -4.80 19.42
N LYS A 377 11.21 -5.97 20.04
CA LYS A 377 12.15 -7.01 19.58
C LYS A 377 11.58 -7.86 18.45
N LEU A 378 10.28 -7.75 18.19
CA LEU A 378 9.53 -8.56 17.24
C LEU A 378 9.05 -7.77 16.00
N THR A 379 9.36 -6.47 15.87
CA THR A 379 8.86 -5.64 14.76
C THR A 379 9.32 -6.12 13.39
N LEU A 380 10.63 -6.07 13.12
CA LEU A 380 11.22 -6.54 11.87
C LEU A 380 12.38 -7.46 12.20
N SER A 381 12.57 -8.44 11.34
CA SER A 381 13.76 -9.27 11.25
C SER A 381 14.12 -9.46 9.78
N ASN A 382 15.34 -9.88 9.48
CA ASN A 382 15.71 -10.22 8.10
C ASN A 382 14.81 -11.32 7.52
N GLU A 383 14.32 -12.25 8.34
CA GLU A 383 13.41 -13.32 7.93
C GLU A 383 12.03 -12.77 7.58
N VAL A 384 11.45 -11.94 8.46
CA VAL A 384 10.17 -11.25 8.21
C VAL A 384 10.22 -10.45 6.93
N ILE A 385 11.26 -9.62 6.75
CA ILE A 385 11.41 -8.82 5.53
C ILE A 385 11.45 -9.74 4.32
N ARG A 386 12.28 -10.79 4.32
CA ARG A 386 12.36 -11.74 3.19
C ARG A 386 11.01 -12.38 2.88
N THR A 387 10.31 -12.93 3.88
CA THR A 387 9.02 -13.58 3.68
C THR A 387 8.00 -12.61 3.07
N MET A 388 7.97 -11.35 3.52
CA MET A 388 7.11 -10.33 2.91
C MET A 388 7.42 -10.11 1.41
N ILE A 389 8.70 -10.14 1.00
CA ILE A 389 9.07 -10.03 -0.41
C ILE A 389 8.70 -11.29 -1.18
N THR A 390 9.15 -12.44 -0.70
CA THR A 390 9.07 -13.68 -1.48
C THR A 390 7.64 -14.19 -1.52
N GLU A 391 6.99 -14.33 -0.36
CA GLU A 391 5.64 -14.87 -0.25
C GLU A 391 4.57 -13.81 -0.46
N GLY A 392 4.76 -12.61 0.10
CA GLY A 392 3.75 -11.54 0.01
C GLY A 392 3.68 -10.85 -1.35
N LEU A 393 4.82 -10.64 -2.02
CA LEU A 393 4.90 -9.87 -3.26
C LEU A 393 5.19 -10.73 -4.49
N LEU A 394 6.26 -11.53 -4.43
CA LEU A 394 6.78 -12.23 -5.61
C LEU A 394 5.96 -13.47 -5.95
N SER A 395 5.60 -14.29 -4.97
CA SER A 395 4.84 -15.53 -5.19
C SER A 395 3.52 -15.27 -5.93
N PRO A 396 2.67 -14.30 -5.51
CA PRO A 396 1.43 -14.00 -6.22
C PRO A 396 1.69 -13.40 -7.60
N MET A 397 2.73 -12.58 -7.76
CA MET A 397 3.11 -12.03 -9.06
C MET A 397 3.55 -13.12 -10.04
N ILE A 398 4.32 -14.11 -9.58
CA ILE A 398 4.77 -15.26 -10.37
C ILE A 398 3.58 -16.12 -10.76
N ASP A 399 2.69 -16.45 -9.82
CA ASP A 399 1.51 -17.27 -10.09
C ASP A 399 0.58 -16.58 -11.08
N PHE A 400 0.33 -15.28 -10.89
CA PHE A 400 -0.41 -14.47 -11.85
C PHE A 400 0.26 -14.47 -13.23
N THR A 401 1.58 -14.30 -13.27
CA THR A 401 2.34 -14.31 -14.53
C THR A 401 2.19 -15.63 -15.26
N LEU A 402 2.42 -16.76 -14.58
CA LEU A 402 2.32 -18.10 -15.16
C LEU A 402 0.90 -18.39 -15.64
N ALA A 403 -0.12 -17.98 -14.87
CA ALA A 403 -1.52 -18.12 -15.25
C ALA A 403 -1.91 -17.26 -16.48
N ASN A 404 -1.19 -16.16 -16.74
CA ASN A 404 -1.50 -15.19 -17.79
C ASN A 404 -0.49 -15.19 -18.95
N GLY A 405 0.11 -16.34 -19.26
CA GLY A 405 0.95 -16.51 -20.46
C GLY A 405 2.45 -16.32 -20.25
N GLY A 406 2.90 -16.32 -19.00
CA GLY A 406 4.31 -16.44 -18.62
C GLY A 406 5.16 -15.21 -18.95
N SER A 407 6.47 -15.41 -18.99
CA SER A 407 7.47 -14.39 -19.32
C SER A 407 7.25 -13.77 -20.69
N ARG A 408 6.74 -14.52 -21.68
CA ARG A 408 6.40 -14.00 -23.01
C ARG A 408 5.35 -12.89 -22.93
N ALA A 409 4.29 -13.10 -22.14
CA ALA A 409 3.22 -12.13 -21.98
C ALA A 409 3.71 -10.87 -21.24
N LEU A 410 4.56 -11.03 -20.21
CA LEU A 410 5.19 -9.91 -19.54
C LEU A 410 6.01 -9.05 -20.51
N VAL A 411 6.87 -9.68 -21.32
CA VAL A 411 7.67 -8.94 -22.31
C VAL A 411 6.78 -8.32 -23.39
N ALA A 412 5.67 -8.97 -23.75
CA ALA A 412 4.69 -8.41 -24.68
C ALA A 412 4.09 -7.10 -24.16
N ASP A 413 3.67 -7.06 -22.88
CA ASP A 413 3.10 -5.85 -22.27
C ASP A 413 4.12 -4.70 -22.20
N LEU A 414 5.38 -5.02 -21.84
CA LEU A 414 6.46 -4.03 -21.83
C LEU A 414 6.71 -3.41 -23.20
N LEU A 415 6.66 -4.25 -24.25
CA LEU A 415 6.81 -3.83 -25.63
C LEU A 415 5.50 -3.25 -26.23
N GLN A 416 4.38 -3.33 -25.51
CA GLN A 416 3.04 -2.93 -25.97
C GLN A 416 2.62 -3.67 -27.25
N VAL A 417 2.90 -4.97 -27.33
CA VAL A 417 2.53 -5.86 -28.45
C VAL A 417 1.74 -7.06 -27.95
N THR A 418 1.16 -7.85 -28.86
CA THR A 418 0.51 -9.11 -28.45
C THR A 418 1.57 -10.19 -28.18
N PRO A 419 1.31 -11.19 -27.31
CA PRO A 419 2.26 -12.27 -27.03
C PRO A 419 2.78 -13.02 -28.27
N GLU A 420 1.98 -13.10 -29.34
CA GLU A 420 2.37 -13.73 -30.62
C GLU A 420 3.35 -12.87 -31.43
N GLN A 421 3.40 -11.57 -31.17
CA GLN A 421 4.28 -10.62 -31.85
C GLN A 421 5.61 -10.43 -31.12
N THR A 422 5.73 -10.88 -29.87
CA THR A 422 6.88 -10.61 -28.98
C THR A 422 8.21 -11.01 -29.61
N SER A 423 8.39 -12.29 -30.00
CA SER A 423 9.64 -12.79 -30.56
C SER A 423 10.05 -12.07 -31.85
N ARG A 424 9.07 -11.77 -32.73
CA ARG A 424 9.32 -10.99 -33.95
C ARG A 424 9.75 -9.56 -33.63
N THR A 425 9.08 -8.91 -32.68
CA THR A 425 9.38 -7.54 -32.28
C THR A 425 10.79 -7.45 -31.68
N LEU A 426 11.20 -8.43 -30.86
CA LEU A 426 12.55 -8.52 -30.34
C LEU A 426 13.61 -8.69 -31.45
N VAL A 427 13.32 -9.51 -32.46
CA VAL A 427 14.19 -9.63 -33.65
C VAL A 427 14.30 -8.29 -34.39
N GLU A 428 13.18 -7.58 -34.58
CA GLU A 428 13.16 -6.27 -35.23
C GLU A 428 13.96 -5.24 -34.43
N MET A 429 13.79 -5.18 -33.11
CA MET A 429 14.58 -4.31 -32.24
C MET A 429 16.07 -4.62 -32.32
N LEU A 430 16.46 -5.89 -32.21
CA LEU A 430 17.88 -6.27 -32.27
C LEU A 430 18.50 -5.91 -33.63
N THR A 431 17.78 -6.16 -34.72
CA THR A 431 18.29 -5.88 -36.07
C THR A 431 18.34 -4.38 -36.37
N GLN A 432 17.49 -3.55 -35.74
CA GLN A 432 17.55 -2.09 -35.83
C GLN A 432 18.77 -1.48 -35.13
N LEU A 433 19.31 -2.14 -34.10
CA LEU A 433 20.55 -1.72 -33.43
C LEU A 433 21.81 -1.92 -34.30
N LEU A 434 21.70 -2.69 -35.39
CA LEU A 434 22.85 -3.07 -36.20
C LEU A 434 22.95 -2.23 -37.48
N PRO A 435 24.16 -1.79 -37.86
CA PRO A 435 24.40 -1.18 -39.16
C PRO A 435 23.99 -2.14 -40.29
N THR A 436 23.50 -1.62 -41.42
CA THR A 436 22.97 -2.43 -42.52
C THR A 436 24.00 -2.80 -43.60
N THR A 437 25.28 -2.45 -43.38
CA THR A 437 26.37 -2.65 -44.34
C THR A 437 27.61 -3.15 -43.62
N LYS A 438 28.42 -3.98 -44.29
CA LYS A 438 29.64 -4.58 -43.72
C LYS A 438 30.65 -3.52 -43.29
N GLU A 439 30.82 -2.48 -44.11
CA GLU A 439 31.80 -1.41 -43.92
C GLU A 439 31.52 -0.62 -42.63
N ASN A 440 30.25 -0.40 -42.31
CA ASN A 440 29.81 0.31 -41.11
C ASN A 440 29.49 -0.63 -39.94
N GLY A 441 29.62 -1.95 -40.12
CA GLY A 441 29.29 -2.94 -39.10
C GLY A 441 30.06 -2.71 -37.80
N LEU A 442 29.46 -3.12 -36.68
CA LEU A 442 30.07 -3.00 -35.36
C LEU A 442 31.41 -3.76 -35.35
N PRO A 443 32.53 -3.08 -35.05
CA PRO A 443 33.84 -3.71 -35.07
C PRO A 443 34.02 -4.58 -33.82
N LEU A 444 34.56 -5.77 -34.01
CA LEU A 444 34.95 -6.66 -32.91
C LEU A 444 36.31 -7.28 -33.24
N SER A 445 37.30 -7.04 -32.38
CA SER A 445 38.63 -7.66 -32.50
C SER A 445 38.75 -8.80 -31.51
N VAL A 446 39.09 -10.01 -31.99
CA VAL A 446 39.27 -11.20 -31.15
C VAL A 446 40.51 -11.96 -31.64
N SER A 447 41.55 -12.03 -30.82
CA SER A 447 42.70 -12.91 -31.05
C SER A 447 43.43 -12.64 -32.38
N GLY A 448 43.57 -11.36 -32.72
CA GLY A 448 44.18 -10.91 -33.98
C GLY A 448 43.26 -11.00 -35.21
N PHE A 449 42.03 -11.50 -35.06
CA PHE A 449 41.00 -11.47 -36.08
C PHE A 449 40.05 -10.31 -35.84
N ASN A 450 39.59 -9.75 -36.95
CA ASN A 450 38.80 -8.55 -36.99
C ASN A 450 37.46 -8.89 -37.64
N PHE A 451 36.35 -8.55 -36.98
CA PHE A 451 35.00 -8.88 -37.42
C PHE A 451 34.14 -7.62 -37.54
N ARG A 452 33.17 -7.70 -38.44
CA ARG A 452 32.07 -6.74 -38.58
C ARG A 452 30.76 -7.45 -38.33
N ILE A 453 29.99 -6.93 -37.38
CA ILE A 453 28.64 -7.40 -37.08
C ILE A 453 27.64 -6.40 -37.69
N TYR A 454 26.81 -6.87 -38.61
CA TYR A 454 25.87 -6.01 -39.35
C TYR A 454 24.62 -6.78 -39.75
N TYR A 455 23.53 -6.07 -40.03
CA TYR A 455 22.28 -6.67 -40.52
C TYR A 455 22.21 -6.64 -42.05
N ASP A 456 22.07 -7.81 -42.67
CA ASP A 456 21.84 -7.98 -44.11
C ASP A 456 20.33 -8.02 -44.37
N ALA A 457 19.77 -6.87 -44.75
CA ALA A 457 18.32 -6.74 -44.97
C ALA A 457 17.81 -7.55 -46.18
N ALA A 458 18.68 -7.88 -47.14
CA ALA A 458 18.29 -8.67 -48.31
C ALA A 458 18.09 -10.14 -47.93
N GLU A 459 19.02 -10.68 -47.14
CA GLU A 459 19.01 -12.07 -46.68
C GLU A 459 18.30 -12.25 -45.32
N LYS A 460 17.84 -11.15 -44.71
CA LYS A 460 17.17 -11.09 -43.40
C LYS A 460 17.95 -11.84 -42.31
N CYS A 461 19.24 -11.52 -42.19
CA CYS A 461 20.12 -12.14 -41.23
C CYS A 461 21.13 -11.15 -40.65
N ILE A 462 21.57 -11.43 -39.42
CA ILE A 462 22.73 -10.77 -38.80
C ILE A 462 23.96 -11.50 -39.32
N ARG A 463 24.91 -10.76 -39.89
CA ARG A 463 26.18 -11.26 -40.41
C ARG A 463 27.28 -10.99 -39.40
N ILE A 464 28.15 -11.97 -39.19
CA ILE A 464 29.41 -11.84 -38.47
C ILE A 464 30.50 -12.21 -39.47
N SER A 465 31.09 -11.20 -40.10
CA SER A 465 32.00 -11.36 -41.21
C SER A 465 33.40 -10.88 -40.85
N GLN A 466 34.42 -11.67 -41.19
CA GLN A 466 35.80 -11.24 -41.03
C GLN A 466 36.09 -10.04 -41.96
N ASP A 467 36.75 -9.03 -41.40
CA ASP A 467 37.24 -7.85 -42.07
C ASP A 467 38.77 -7.93 -42.16
N THR A 468 39.26 -8.05 -43.39
CA THR A 468 40.69 -8.17 -43.70
C THR A 468 41.33 -6.81 -44.00
N SER A 469 40.58 -5.71 -43.90
CA SER A 469 41.12 -4.36 -44.01
C SER A 469 41.97 -4.01 -42.77
N LYS A 470 43.08 -3.28 -42.97
CA LYS A 470 43.99 -2.88 -41.87
C LYS A 470 43.45 -1.73 -41.00
N THR A 471 42.16 -1.45 -41.06
CA THR A 471 41.56 -0.15 -40.68
C THR A 471 40.62 -0.22 -39.48
N ILE A 472 40.56 -1.34 -38.77
CA ILE A 472 39.69 -1.44 -37.60
C ILE A 472 40.32 -0.72 -36.41
N SER A 473 39.75 0.42 -36.04
CA SER A 473 39.92 1.05 -34.74
C SER A 473 39.02 0.35 -33.72
N ALA A 474 39.31 -0.91 -33.37
CA ALA A 474 38.67 -1.52 -32.21
C ALA A 474 39.18 -0.77 -30.97
N LYS A 475 38.26 -0.29 -30.11
CA LYS A 475 38.64 0.43 -28.89
C LYS A 475 39.34 -0.49 -27.89
N GLN A 476 38.95 -1.77 -27.82
CA GLN A 476 39.56 -2.79 -26.95
C GLN A 476 39.39 -4.22 -27.52
N GLU A 477 40.41 -5.07 -27.36
CA GLU A 477 40.35 -6.48 -27.79
C GLU A 477 39.34 -7.28 -26.95
N GLY A 478 38.46 -8.03 -27.62
CA GLY A 478 37.46 -8.87 -26.99
C GLY A 478 36.22 -8.15 -26.47
N VAL A 479 36.11 -6.84 -26.71
CA VAL A 479 34.97 -6.04 -26.25
C VAL A 479 34.12 -5.64 -27.45
N LEU A 480 32.85 -6.02 -27.43
CA LEU A 480 31.84 -5.53 -28.36
C LEU A 480 31.13 -4.34 -27.73
N GLU A 481 31.22 -3.18 -28.38
CA GLU A 481 30.50 -1.98 -28.00
C GLU A 481 29.28 -1.78 -28.90
N ILE A 482 28.09 -1.74 -28.29
CA ILE A 482 26.83 -1.50 -28.97
C ILE A 482 26.36 -0.09 -28.60
N PRO A 483 26.38 0.87 -29.55
CA PRO A 483 25.89 2.21 -29.28
C PRO A 483 24.37 2.21 -29.12
N LEU A 484 23.88 2.94 -28.13
CA LEU A 484 22.46 3.15 -27.89
C LEU A 484 22.01 4.52 -28.44
N GLU A 485 20.72 4.68 -28.70
CA GLU A 485 20.14 5.94 -29.22
C GLU A 485 20.34 7.13 -28.27
N ASN A 486 20.45 6.87 -26.96
CA ASN A 486 20.67 7.88 -25.92
C ASN A 486 22.15 8.33 -25.79
N GLY A 487 23.05 7.80 -26.62
CA GLY A 487 24.48 8.11 -26.59
C GLY A 487 25.31 7.27 -25.61
N GLU A 488 24.67 6.37 -24.85
CA GLU A 488 25.35 5.38 -24.02
C GLU A 488 25.84 4.20 -24.88
N THR A 489 26.63 3.32 -24.28
CA THR A 489 27.19 2.16 -24.99
C THR A 489 27.14 0.94 -24.08
N ILE A 490 26.52 -0.15 -24.56
CA ILE A 490 26.58 -1.44 -23.90
C ILE A 490 27.90 -2.11 -24.30
N SER A 491 28.68 -2.53 -23.31
CA SER A 491 29.93 -3.24 -23.54
C SER A 491 29.77 -4.71 -23.15
N ILE A 492 30.01 -5.60 -24.11
CA ILE A 492 30.03 -7.06 -23.89
C ILE A 492 31.48 -7.52 -23.96
N THR A 493 32.00 -8.08 -22.87
CA THR A 493 33.39 -8.56 -22.82
C THR A 493 33.45 -10.07 -22.99
N LEU A 494 34.12 -10.52 -24.05
CA LEU A 494 34.32 -11.94 -24.32
C LEU A 494 35.34 -12.54 -23.33
N PRO A 495 35.03 -13.69 -22.69
CA PRO A 495 35.92 -14.40 -21.79
C PRO A 495 37.31 -14.64 -22.41
N GLU A 496 38.35 -14.48 -21.59
CA GLU A 496 39.73 -14.71 -22.02
C GLU A 496 39.98 -16.14 -22.52
N THR A 497 39.33 -17.12 -21.89
CA THR A 497 39.38 -18.54 -22.30
C THR A 497 38.87 -18.75 -23.71
N PHE A 498 37.75 -18.09 -24.05
CA PHE A 498 37.20 -18.10 -25.40
C PHE A 498 38.20 -17.49 -26.39
N ARG A 499 38.77 -16.32 -26.06
CA ARG A 499 39.75 -15.64 -26.91
C ARG A 499 40.96 -16.55 -27.19
N LYS A 500 41.54 -17.15 -26.16
CA LYS A 500 42.67 -18.09 -26.32
C LYS A 500 42.32 -19.31 -27.16
N THR A 501 41.19 -19.96 -26.87
CA THR A 501 40.74 -21.15 -27.62
C THR A 501 40.52 -20.82 -29.10
N LEU A 502 39.89 -19.68 -29.38
CA LEU A 502 39.67 -19.21 -30.74
C LEU A 502 41.01 -18.91 -31.45
N ALA A 503 41.96 -18.29 -30.74
CA ALA A 503 43.30 -18.02 -31.26
C ALA A 503 44.02 -19.32 -31.68
N GLU A 504 44.04 -20.31 -30.78
CA GLU A 504 44.72 -21.59 -30.99
C GLU A 504 44.12 -22.38 -32.16
N GLN A 505 42.79 -22.48 -32.20
CA GLN A 505 42.08 -23.23 -33.24
C GLN A 505 42.25 -22.56 -34.61
N ILE A 506 42.11 -21.23 -34.69
CA ILE A 506 42.23 -20.53 -35.98
C ILE A 506 43.69 -20.45 -36.46
N GLN A 507 44.67 -20.25 -35.57
CA GLN A 507 46.09 -20.33 -35.95
C GLN A 507 46.43 -21.68 -36.57
N THR A 508 45.88 -22.78 -36.03
CA THR A 508 46.08 -24.13 -36.56
C THR A 508 45.50 -24.29 -37.98
N ALA A 509 44.33 -23.71 -38.27
CA ALA A 509 43.74 -23.71 -39.62
C ALA A 509 44.51 -22.84 -40.63
N ALA A 510 45.00 -21.66 -40.20
CA ALA A 510 45.76 -20.76 -41.06
C ALA A 510 47.10 -21.37 -41.55
N MET A 511 47.64 -22.35 -40.82
CA MET A 511 48.85 -23.09 -41.22
C MET A 511 48.59 -24.25 -42.20
N THR A 512 47.33 -24.60 -42.46
CA THR A 512 46.95 -25.80 -43.23
C THR A 512 46.14 -25.51 -44.50
N GLU A 513 45.46 -24.36 -44.61
CA GLU A 513 44.75 -23.95 -45.84
C GLU A 513 45.67 -23.25 -46.84
N GLU A 514 45.72 -23.74 -48.09
CA GLU A 514 46.53 -23.19 -49.19
C GLU A 514 46.04 -21.79 -49.66
N LYS A 515 44.80 -21.42 -49.28
CA LYS A 515 44.18 -20.12 -49.54
C LYS A 515 43.26 -19.76 -48.36
N ALA A 516 43.65 -18.79 -47.54
CA ALA A 516 42.90 -18.38 -46.36
C ALA A 516 41.53 -17.81 -46.76
N ALA A 517 40.45 -18.56 -46.51
CA ALA A 517 39.09 -18.07 -46.65
C ALA A 517 38.72 -17.19 -45.44
N THR A 518 37.89 -16.18 -45.64
CA THR A 518 37.39 -15.35 -44.55
C THR A 518 36.37 -16.11 -43.71
N ILE A 519 36.38 -15.87 -42.39
CA ILE A 519 35.35 -16.39 -41.49
C ILE A 519 34.05 -15.66 -41.80
N GLU A 520 33.00 -16.42 -42.09
CA GLU A 520 31.67 -15.89 -42.36
C GLU A 520 30.64 -16.71 -41.59
N LEU A 521 29.90 -16.05 -40.71
CA LEU A 521 28.82 -16.64 -39.91
C LEU A 521 27.59 -15.75 -40.03
N PHE A 522 26.40 -16.31 -39.80
CA PHE A 522 25.17 -15.53 -39.78
C PHE A 522 24.12 -16.13 -38.84
N VAL A 523 23.15 -15.30 -38.46
CA VAL A 523 21.96 -15.68 -37.69
C VAL A 523 20.75 -15.17 -38.45
N SER A 524 19.85 -16.07 -38.88
CA SER A 524 18.63 -15.66 -39.59
C SER A 524 17.57 -15.13 -38.63
N ASN A 525 16.71 -14.22 -39.12
CA ASN A 525 15.58 -13.71 -38.34
C ASN A 525 14.65 -14.84 -37.84
N GLU A 526 14.45 -15.88 -38.65
CA GLU A 526 13.62 -17.04 -38.29
C GLU A 526 14.22 -17.81 -37.11
N LYS A 527 15.52 -18.13 -37.17
CA LYS A 527 16.21 -18.85 -36.09
C LYS A 527 16.26 -18.04 -34.81
N LEU A 528 16.46 -16.73 -34.90
CA LEU A 528 16.44 -15.85 -33.75
C LEU A 528 15.04 -15.75 -33.12
N SER A 529 13.97 -15.72 -33.94
CA SER A 529 12.59 -15.79 -33.43
C SER A 529 12.33 -17.10 -32.68
N ASN A 530 12.71 -18.24 -33.27
CA ASN A 530 12.55 -19.55 -32.64
C ASN A 530 13.37 -19.66 -31.34
N PHE A 531 14.55 -19.04 -31.31
CA PHE A 531 15.37 -18.95 -30.10
C PHE A 531 14.66 -18.18 -28.98
N PHE A 532 14.06 -17.01 -29.26
CA PHE A 532 13.28 -16.29 -28.27
C PHE A 532 12.07 -17.10 -27.79
N ASP A 533 11.39 -17.81 -28.70
CA ASP A 533 10.27 -18.67 -28.32
C ASP A 533 10.69 -19.77 -27.33
N GLN A 534 11.83 -20.42 -27.57
CA GLN A 534 12.39 -21.41 -26.65
C GLN A 534 12.88 -20.78 -25.35
N LEU A 535 13.52 -19.60 -25.42
CA LEU A 535 14.01 -18.88 -24.25
C LEU A 535 12.87 -18.55 -23.27
N PHE A 536 11.72 -18.08 -23.78
CA PHE A 536 10.55 -17.85 -22.93
C PHE A 536 10.07 -19.13 -22.25
N ALA A 537 10.00 -20.25 -22.99
CA ALA A 537 9.60 -21.53 -22.41
C ALA A 537 10.59 -21.99 -21.32
N ASP A 538 11.89 -21.83 -21.54
CA ASP A 538 12.92 -22.22 -20.56
C ASP A 538 12.90 -21.29 -19.34
N VAL A 539 12.68 -19.98 -19.51
CA VAL A 539 12.48 -19.02 -18.40
C VAL A 539 11.24 -19.41 -17.58
N ASP A 540 10.13 -19.72 -18.24
CA ASP A 540 8.90 -20.10 -17.55
C ASP A 540 9.09 -21.39 -16.74
N ASN A 541 9.76 -22.39 -17.30
CA ASN A 541 9.96 -23.69 -16.65
C ASN A 541 11.04 -23.69 -15.56
N HIS A 542 12.12 -22.94 -15.74
CA HIS A 542 13.33 -23.05 -14.91
C HIS A 542 13.61 -21.83 -14.04
N LEU A 543 12.86 -20.73 -14.22
CA LEU A 543 12.97 -19.54 -13.38
C LEU A 543 11.63 -19.20 -12.71
N LEU A 544 10.56 -19.03 -13.48
CA LEU A 544 9.25 -18.72 -12.90
C LEU A 544 8.61 -19.94 -12.22
N GLY A 545 8.76 -21.13 -12.82
CA GLY A 545 8.27 -22.40 -12.27
C GLY A 545 9.12 -22.96 -11.11
N ASP A 546 10.31 -22.40 -10.85
CA ASP A 546 11.21 -22.78 -9.76
C ASP A 546 11.38 -21.57 -8.83
N LYS A 547 10.34 -21.29 -8.03
CA LYS A 547 10.26 -20.12 -7.13
C LYS A 547 11.46 -20.05 -6.19
N ASP A 548 11.91 -21.17 -5.64
CA ASP A 548 13.07 -21.24 -4.75
C ASP A 548 14.34 -20.68 -5.40
N ALA A 549 14.54 -20.98 -6.69
CA ALA A 549 15.68 -20.45 -7.42
C ALA A 549 15.61 -18.93 -7.54
N LEU A 550 14.43 -18.36 -7.83
CA LEU A 550 14.24 -16.92 -7.88
C LEU A 550 14.39 -16.28 -6.49
N PHE A 551 13.76 -16.87 -5.47
CA PHE A 551 13.82 -16.40 -4.09
C PHE A 551 15.27 -16.38 -3.59
N SER A 552 16.10 -17.36 -3.95
CA SER A 552 17.53 -17.36 -3.58
C SER A 552 18.31 -16.13 -4.09
N ILE A 553 17.96 -15.60 -5.28
CA ILE A 553 18.56 -14.37 -5.82
C ILE A 553 18.12 -13.18 -4.97
N VAL A 554 16.82 -13.07 -4.73
CA VAL A 554 16.20 -11.96 -4.02
C VAL A 554 16.70 -11.92 -2.59
N GLU A 555 16.72 -13.06 -1.89
CA GLU A 555 17.26 -13.16 -0.54
C GLU A 555 18.74 -12.74 -0.48
N THR A 556 19.56 -13.23 -1.41
CA THR A 556 20.98 -12.84 -1.46
C THR A 556 21.11 -11.33 -1.58
N LEU A 557 20.35 -10.71 -2.48
CA LEU A 557 20.39 -9.28 -2.71
C LEU A 557 19.90 -8.47 -1.50
N VAL A 558 18.75 -8.85 -0.95
CA VAL A 558 18.11 -8.17 0.18
C VAL A 558 19.01 -8.21 1.40
N ASN A 559 19.63 -9.35 1.70
CA ASN A 559 20.60 -9.42 2.81
C ASN A 559 21.79 -8.50 2.60
N ARG A 560 22.33 -8.43 1.38
CA ARG A 560 23.46 -7.53 1.09
C ARG A 560 23.09 -6.08 1.32
N ILE A 561 21.89 -5.68 0.92
CA ILE A 561 21.37 -4.33 1.14
C ILE A 561 21.19 -4.09 2.65
N LEU A 562 20.47 -4.96 3.35
CA LEU A 562 20.17 -4.82 4.77
C LEU A 562 21.42 -4.81 5.66
N ASP A 563 22.43 -5.61 5.33
CA ASP A 563 23.70 -5.70 6.07
C ASP A 563 24.67 -4.54 5.74
N SER A 564 24.38 -3.75 4.70
CA SER A 564 25.27 -2.64 4.29
C SER A 564 25.28 -1.53 5.32
N LYS A 565 26.47 -0.98 5.57
CA LYS A 565 26.68 0.02 6.63
C LYS A 565 26.13 1.40 6.25
N VAL A 566 25.45 2.03 7.20
CA VAL A 566 25.04 3.45 7.09
C VAL A 566 25.97 4.36 7.90
N ASP A 567 26.63 3.82 8.92
CA ASP A 567 27.74 4.40 9.67
C ASP A 567 28.65 3.29 10.26
N ASP A 568 29.55 3.64 11.19
CA ASP A 568 30.51 2.70 11.79
C ASP A 568 29.83 1.59 12.65
N THR A 569 28.64 1.86 13.18
CA THR A 569 27.94 0.98 14.13
C THR A 569 26.66 0.36 13.56
N HIS A 570 25.96 1.05 12.65
CA HIS A 570 24.63 0.70 12.15
C HIS A 570 24.64 0.28 10.68
N ASN A 571 23.67 -0.54 10.29
CA ASN A 571 23.41 -0.94 8.91
C ASN A 571 22.05 -0.43 8.39
N VAL A 572 21.70 -0.78 7.15
CA VAL A 572 20.44 -0.38 6.53
C VAL A 572 19.25 -0.99 7.27
N PHE A 573 19.35 -2.22 7.75
CA PHE A 573 18.31 -2.84 8.57
C PHE A 573 18.03 -2.04 9.85
N ASP A 574 19.08 -1.63 10.56
CA ASP A 574 18.96 -0.81 11.78
C ASP A 574 18.21 0.49 11.47
N LEU A 575 18.53 1.17 10.36
CA LEU A 575 17.84 2.39 9.93
C LEU A 575 16.36 2.14 9.61
N VAL A 576 16.06 1.12 8.80
CA VAL A 576 14.67 0.80 8.40
C VAL A 576 13.83 0.42 9.61
N ASN A 577 14.34 -0.45 10.48
CA ASN A 577 13.63 -0.86 11.68
C ASN A 577 13.47 0.30 12.67
N TYR A 578 14.47 1.16 12.82
CA TYR A 578 14.38 2.35 13.68
C TYR A 578 13.32 3.33 13.19
N VAL A 579 13.37 3.74 11.92
CA VAL A 579 12.39 4.70 11.36
C VAL A 579 10.98 4.13 11.45
N TYR A 580 10.82 2.84 11.13
CA TYR A 580 9.52 2.19 11.23
C TYR A 580 8.99 2.15 12.67
N GLN A 581 9.84 1.82 13.64
CA GLN A 581 9.47 1.86 15.07
C GLN A 581 9.15 3.29 15.52
N LEU A 582 9.88 4.29 15.04
CA LEU A 582 9.65 5.68 15.41
C LEU A 582 8.24 6.14 15.01
N HIS A 583 7.85 5.86 13.76
CA HIS A 583 6.51 6.12 13.24
C HIS A 583 5.41 5.40 14.04
N LEU A 584 5.58 4.09 14.27
CA LEU A 584 4.59 3.33 15.03
C LEU A 584 4.39 3.86 16.45
N ALA A 585 5.46 4.41 17.03
CA ALA A 585 5.46 4.93 18.38
C ALA A 585 4.85 6.33 18.52
N GLY A 586 4.56 7.08 17.45
CA GLY A 586 4.01 8.45 17.57
C GLY A 586 4.95 9.43 18.26
N ASN A 587 6.26 9.22 18.11
CA ASN A 587 7.28 10.05 18.75
C ASN A 587 8.42 10.26 17.76
N GLU A 588 8.14 11.04 16.72
CA GLU A 588 8.94 11.38 15.54
C GLU A 588 10.17 12.24 15.88
N SER A 589 10.74 12.05 17.08
CA SER A 589 12.01 12.63 17.50
C SER A 589 13.17 11.77 17.02
N CYS A 590 13.56 11.96 15.75
CA CYS A 590 14.63 11.20 15.11
C CYS A 590 16.02 11.40 15.77
N ASP A 591 16.70 10.29 16.07
CA ASP A 591 18.06 10.29 16.63
C ASP A 591 19.09 10.80 15.62
N ALA A 592 20.14 11.46 16.13
CA ALA A 592 21.17 12.08 15.30
C ALA A 592 21.89 11.13 14.32
N TRP A 593 22.02 9.84 14.65
CA TRP A 593 22.64 8.86 13.75
C TRP A 593 21.73 8.52 12.57
N ALA A 594 20.42 8.38 12.82
CA ALA A 594 19.41 8.10 11.81
C ALA A 594 19.23 9.31 10.90
N GLU A 595 19.19 10.51 11.48
CA GLU A 595 19.16 11.78 10.75
C GLU A 595 20.34 11.91 9.79
N ALA A 596 21.56 11.61 10.27
CA ALA A 596 22.75 11.61 9.41
C ALA A 596 22.69 10.57 8.28
N ALA A 597 22.08 9.40 8.54
CA ALA A 597 21.90 8.37 7.51
C ALA A 597 20.86 8.80 6.46
N ILE A 598 19.71 9.35 6.89
CA ILE A 598 18.66 9.89 6.02
C ILE A 598 19.22 11.01 5.13
N GLN A 599 20.05 11.90 5.67
CA GLN A 599 20.73 12.96 4.89
C GLN A 599 21.69 12.39 3.84
N LYS A 600 22.42 11.31 4.14
CA LYS A 600 23.27 10.64 3.14
C LYS A 600 22.45 10.04 2.00
N ILE A 601 21.27 9.48 2.31
CA ILE A 601 20.31 9.03 1.29
C ILE A 601 19.85 10.24 0.47
N GLN A 602 19.38 11.31 1.08
CA GLN A 602 18.93 12.52 0.37
C GLN A 602 19.97 13.05 -0.64
N GLN A 603 21.26 13.03 -0.26
CA GLN A 603 22.36 13.51 -1.09
C GLN A 603 22.75 12.54 -2.23
N GLY A 604 22.21 11.32 -2.24
CA GLY A 604 22.53 10.28 -3.23
C GLY A 604 23.88 9.59 -3.00
N ASN A 605 24.46 9.71 -1.80
CA ASN A 605 25.80 9.26 -1.46
C ASN A 605 25.84 7.92 -0.70
N LEU A 606 24.72 7.19 -0.65
CA LEU A 606 24.60 5.96 0.14
C LEU A 606 23.93 4.84 -0.66
N LEU A 607 22.64 4.99 -0.96
CA LEU A 607 21.84 3.91 -1.54
C LEU A 607 22.31 3.47 -2.95
N PRO A 608 22.71 4.37 -3.87
CA PRO A 608 23.24 3.96 -5.17
C PRO A 608 24.51 3.09 -5.08
N ASP A 609 25.42 3.40 -4.15
CA ASP A 609 26.65 2.64 -3.96
C ASP A 609 26.36 1.26 -3.35
N ILE A 610 25.53 1.23 -2.29
CA ILE A 610 25.04 -0.02 -1.68
C ILE A 610 24.41 -0.92 -2.73
N LEU A 611 23.62 -0.36 -3.64
CA LEU A 611 22.96 -1.11 -4.69
C LEU A 611 23.91 -1.72 -5.71
N LYS A 612 24.83 -0.91 -6.23
CA LYS A 612 25.84 -1.36 -7.20
C LYS A 612 26.68 -2.48 -6.59
N GLU A 613 27.12 -2.32 -5.35
CA GLU A 613 27.89 -3.34 -4.62
C GLU A 613 27.07 -4.60 -4.35
N SER A 614 25.82 -4.47 -3.92
CA SER A 614 24.92 -5.60 -3.64
C SER A 614 24.60 -6.40 -4.91
N ILE A 615 24.34 -5.73 -6.04
CA ILE A 615 24.11 -6.40 -7.33
C ILE A 615 25.35 -7.18 -7.77
N LYS A 616 26.53 -6.54 -7.68
CA LYS A 616 27.80 -7.19 -8.02
C LYS A 616 28.07 -8.40 -7.14
N ALA A 617 27.76 -8.31 -5.84
CA ALA A 617 27.92 -9.41 -4.90
C ALA A 617 26.90 -10.55 -5.13
N THR A 618 25.72 -10.26 -5.69
CA THR A 618 24.67 -11.23 -6.01
C THR A 618 24.85 -11.87 -7.39
N GLN A 619 25.66 -11.30 -8.27
CA GLN A 619 25.93 -11.81 -9.62
C GLN A 619 26.32 -13.31 -9.68
N PRO A 620 27.12 -13.87 -8.75
CA PRO A 620 27.39 -15.32 -8.73
C PRO A 620 26.13 -16.18 -8.49
N THR A 621 25.20 -15.72 -7.65
CA THR A 621 23.93 -16.40 -7.40
C THR A 621 23.04 -16.35 -8.65
N ILE A 622 22.94 -15.18 -9.28
CA ILE A 622 22.21 -14.99 -10.55
C ILE A 622 22.76 -15.94 -11.61
N LYS A 623 24.09 -15.99 -11.78
CA LYS A 623 24.75 -16.92 -12.70
C LYS A 623 24.35 -18.37 -12.45
N ASN A 624 24.39 -18.80 -11.18
CA ASN A 624 24.08 -20.18 -10.83
C ASN A 624 22.63 -20.54 -11.20
N VAL A 625 21.68 -19.66 -10.89
CA VAL A 625 20.27 -19.85 -11.23
C VAL A 625 20.04 -19.85 -12.73
N LEU A 626 20.60 -18.87 -13.45
CA LEU A 626 20.48 -18.76 -14.91
C LEU A 626 21.22 -19.88 -15.66
N SER A 627 22.12 -20.63 -15.00
CA SER A 627 22.77 -21.79 -15.62
C SER A 627 21.81 -22.94 -15.97
N LYS A 628 20.60 -22.92 -15.41
CA LYS A 628 19.51 -23.85 -15.73
C LYS A 628 18.84 -23.56 -17.08
N ILE A 629 18.98 -22.35 -17.61
CA ILE A 629 18.39 -21.94 -18.89
C ILE A 629 19.36 -22.30 -20.02
N ASN A 630 18.98 -23.27 -20.84
CA ASN A 630 19.83 -23.76 -21.92
C ASN A 630 19.91 -22.75 -23.08
N MET A 631 21.11 -22.51 -23.59
CA MET A 631 21.32 -21.64 -24.75
C MET A 631 22.13 -22.39 -25.79
N ASN A 632 21.42 -23.16 -26.63
CA ASN A 632 22.06 -23.91 -27.70
C ASN A 632 22.31 -23.01 -28.92
N LEU A 633 23.50 -22.41 -29.00
CA LEU A 633 23.86 -21.56 -30.14
C LEU A 633 23.89 -22.29 -31.49
N GLU A 634 23.97 -23.63 -31.53
CA GLU A 634 23.91 -24.38 -32.79
C GLU A 634 22.54 -24.30 -33.48
N THR A 635 21.46 -24.02 -32.73
CA THR A 635 20.13 -23.83 -33.31
C THR A 635 19.96 -22.44 -33.92
N VAL A 636 20.85 -21.51 -33.58
CA VAL A 636 20.74 -20.08 -33.91
C VAL A 636 21.77 -19.63 -34.95
N LEU A 637 23.02 -20.07 -34.79
CA LEU A 637 24.15 -19.67 -35.62
C LEU A 637 24.29 -20.60 -36.84
N ASP A 638 24.60 -20.02 -37.99
CA ASP A 638 24.89 -20.72 -39.23
C ASP A 638 26.24 -20.31 -39.82
N LYS A 639 26.78 -21.19 -40.65
CA LYS A 639 28.04 -20.98 -41.38
C LYS A 639 27.75 -20.32 -42.72
N GLY A 640 28.41 -19.20 -42.99
CA GLY A 640 28.36 -18.53 -44.29
C GLY A 640 29.23 -19.19 -45.36
N ASN A 641 30.20 -20.02 -44.97
CA ASN A 641 30.99 -20.87 -45.86
C ASN A 641 31.50 -22.12 -45.14
N ASN A 642 32.05 -23.08 -45.91
CA ASN A 642 32.55 -24.36 -45.39
C ASN A 642 34.08 -24.40 -45.25
N SER A 643 34.75 -23.25 -45.14
CA SER A 643 36.20 -23.24 -44.89
C SER A 643 36.53 -23.91 -43.55
N LEU A 644 37.74 -24.47 -43.43
CA LEU A 644 38.21 -25.04 -42.18
C LEU A 644 38.18 -23.99 -41.07
N THR A 645 38.62 -22.78 -41.41
CA THR A 645 38.65 -21.60 -40.53
C THR A 645 37.25 -21.25 -39.99
N THR A 646 36.22 -21.18 -40.86
CA THR A 646 34.83 -20.96 -40.43
C THR A 646 34.29 -22.11 -39.59
N ASN A 647 34.60 -23.36 -39.95
CA ASN A 647 34.14 -24.53 -39.18
C ASN A 647 34.70 -24.56 -37.75
N LEU A 648 35.98 -24.22 -37.59
CA LEU A 648 36.61 -24.13 -36.27
C LEU A 648 36.06 -22.94 -35.48
N ALA A 649 35.95 -21.76 -36.09
CA ALA A 649 35.37 -20.59 -35.43
C ALA A 649 33.93 -20.85 -34.98
N TYR A 650 33.12 -21.48 -35.83
CA TYR A 650 31.77 -21.93 -35.49
C TYR A 650 31.76 -22.82 -34.26
N GLY A 651 32.57 -23.89 -34.23
CA GLY A 651 32.60 -24.82 -33.10
C GLY A 651 33.07 -24.19 -31.79
N VAL A 652 33.99 -23.23 -31.85
CA VAL A 652 34.43 -22.48 -30.67
C VAL A 652 33.32 -21.54 -30.18
N ILE A 653 32.62 -20.84 -31.08
CA ILE A 653 31.51 -19.94 -30.72
C ILE A 653 30.32 -20.72 -30.15
N THR A 654 29.90 -21.80 -30.80
CA THR A 654 28.76 -22.59 -30.30
C THR A 654 29.08 -23.33 -29.00
N GLY A 655 30.36 -23.62 -28.73
CA GLY A 655 30.81 -24.19 -27.46
C GLY A 655 31.00 -23.17 -26.33
N MET A 656 30.97 -21.87 -26.63
CA MET A 656 31.28 -20.77 -25.70
C MET A 656 30.17 -20.52 -24.69
N ILE A 657 28.93 -20.51 -25.18
CA ILE A 657 27.74 -20.18 -24.40
C ILE A 657 26.83 -21.40 -24.47
N LYS A 658 26.67 -22.08 -23.34
CA LYS A 658 25.83 -23.27 -23.22
C LYS A 658 24.55 -22.97 -22.44
N ASN A 659 24.60 -21.98 -21.55
CA ASN A 659 23.48 -21.59 -20.71
C ASN A 659 23.49 -20.08 -20.45
N ALA A 660 22.37 -19.54 -19.95
CA ALA A 660 22.24 -18.11 -19.66
C ALA A 660 23.22 -17.62 -18.58
N GLY A 661 23.64 -18.48 -17.65
CA GLY A 661 24.68 -18.18 -16.67
C GLY A 661 26.05 -17.82 -17.29
N ASP A 662 26.39 -18.40 -18.45
CA ASP A 662 27.64 -18.08 -19.15
C ASP A 662 27.66 -16.61 -19.64
N ILE A 663 26.49 -16.02 -19.95
CA ILE A 663 26.37 -14.60 -20.32
C ILE A 663 26.61 -13.68 -19.13
N VAL A 664 26.20 -14.10 -17.93
CA VAL A 664 26.30 -13.27 -16.71
C VAL A 664 27.74 -12.85 -16.43
N ASP A 665 28.74 -13.69 -16.73
CA ASP A 665 30.16 -13.34 -16.56
C ASP A 665 30.66 -12.29 -17.58
N MET A 666 29.93 -12.08 -18.67
CA MET A 666 30.34 -11.21 -19.79
C MET A 666 29.88 -9.76 -19.61
N VAL A 667 29.01 -9.49 -18.63
CA VAL A 667 28.35 -8.20 -18.38
C VAL A 667 28.46 -7.84 -16.90
N ASP A 668 28.78 -6.58 -16.61
CA ASP A 668 28.67 -6.06 -15.24
C ASP A 668 27.22 -5.63 -14.98
N LEU A 669 26.48 -6.45 -14.23
CA LEU A 669 25.05 -6.18 -13.97
C LEU A 669 24.84 -4.89 -13.17
N SER A 670 25.84 -4.43 -12.40
CA SER A 670 25.75 -3.18 -11.64
C SER A 670 25.71 -1.93 -12.54
N THR A 671 26.15 -2.07 -13.79
CA THR A 671 26.12 -0.99 -14.79
C THR A 671 24.83 -0.94 -15.61
N LEU A 672 23.94 -1.92 -15.45
CA LEU A 672 22.67 -1.99 -16.18
C LEU A 672 21.56 -1.15 -15.56
N LEU A 673 21.77 -0.62 -14.34
CA LEU A 673 20.84 0.29 -13.71
C LEU A 673 21.10 1.73 -14.18
N PRO A 674 20.14 2.35 -14.90
CA PRO A 674 20.29 3.74 -15.31
C PRO A 674 20.37 4.66 -14.08
N GLU A 675 21.18 5.72 -14.15
CA GLU A 675 21.29 6.71 -13.09
C GLU A 675 19.93 7.38 -12.76
N SER A 676 19.02 7.47 -13.72
CA SER A 676 17.65 7.96 -13.49
C SER A 676 16.86 7.07 -12.53
N ILE A 677 17.01 5.75 -12.67
CA ILE A 677 16.34 4.75 -11.84
C ILE A 677 16.92 4.76 -10.43
N LEU A 678 18.25 4.85 -10.31
CA LEU A 678 18.92 4.97 -9.01
C LEU A 678 18.46 6.23 -8.27
N LYS A 679 18.29 7.35 -9.00
CA LYS A 679 17.77 8.59 -8.44
C LYS A 679 16.32 8.46 -7.96
N GLU A 680 15.46 7.78 -8.72
CA GLU A 680 14.07 7.53 -8.33
C GLU A 680 13.99 6.68 -7.05
N ILE A 681 14.73 5.57 -6.99
CA ILE A 681 14.83 4.74 -5.78
C ILE A 681 15.32 5.56 -4.59
N ASN A 682 16.36 6.35 -4.79
CA ASN A 682 16.93 7.18 -3.73
C ASN A 682 15.96 8.25 -3.23
N THR A 683 15.19 8.86 -4.13
CA THR A 683 14.14 9.84 -3.78
C THR A 683 13.03 9.18 -2.98
N LEU A 684 12.56 8.02 -3.43
CA LEU A 684 11.53 7.25 -2.74
C LEU A 684 11.98 6.84 -1.33
N ALA A 685 13.19 6.29 -1.21
CA ALA A 685 13.76 5.87 0.07
C ALA A 685 13.96 7.04 1.03
N TYR A 686 14.47 8.19 0.54
CA TYR A 686 14.58 9.40 1.35
C TYR A 686 13.22 9.86 1.84
N ASN A 687 12.25 9.99 0.93
CA ASN A 687 10.93 10.50 1.29
C ASN A 687 10.23 9.59 2.31
N ALA A 688 10.24 8.28 2.09
CA ALA A 688 9.67 7.31 3.02
C ALA A 688 10.36 7.40 4.39
N ALA A 689 11.70 7.43 4.42
CA ALA A 689 12.42 7.51 5.68
C ALA A 689 12.17 8.83 6.41
N TYR A 690 12.16 9.95 5.69
CA TYR A 690 11.98 11.28 6.25
C TYR A 690 10.56 11.46 6.80
N THR A 691 9.53 11.20 5.98
CA THR A 691 8.14 11.43 6.36
C THR A 691 7.65 10.53 7.50
N MET A 692 8.25 9.35 7.68
CA MET A 692 7.93 8.44 8.78
C MET A 692 8.72 8.76 10.05
N SER A 693 9.76 9.58 9.96
CA SER A 693 10.58 9.97 11.11
C SER A 693 10.41 11.42 11.53
N HIS A 694 9.56 12.17 10.82
CA HIS A 694 9.28 13.57 11.04
C HIS A 694 7.79 13.80 10.89
N ASP A 695 7.13 14.17 11.98
CA ASP A 695 5.75 14.64 11.94
C ASP A 695 5.71 16.13 11.54
N GLU A 696 4.90 16.44 10.53
CA GLU A 696 4.64 17.80 10.04
C GLU A 696 3.18 18.25 10.29
N ASN A 697 2.31 17.38 10.79
CA ASN A 697 0.87 17.60 10.91
C ASN A 697 0.47 18.09 12.30
N TYR A 698 0.76 17.31 13.35
CA TYR A 698 0.34 17.62 14.71
C TYR A 698 1.36 17.16 15.76
N GLN A 699 1.93 18.11 16.48
CA GLN A 699 2.91 17.79 17.51
C GLN A 699 2.23 17.22 18.77
N GLU A 700 2.82 16.19 19.37
CA GLU A 700 2.38 15.51 20.61
C GLU A 700 1.29 14.43 20.43
N ASP A 701 1.55 13.39 19.64
CA ASP A 701 0.54 12.38 19.26
C ASP A 701 0.09 11.41 20.36
N LEU A 702 0.95 11.22 21.35
CA LEU A 702 0.74 10.28 22.45
C LEU A 702 -0.18 10.86 23.53
N ASP A 703 0.29 11.92 24.20
CA ASP A 703 -0.35 12.51 25.37
C ASP A 703 -0.62 13.99 25.09
N THR A 704 -1.83 14.33 24.64
CA THR A 704 -2.19 15.70 24.28
C THR A 704 -3.52 16.16 24.86
N SER A 705 -3.73 17.47 24.84
CA SER A 705 -4.99 18.13 25.18
C SER A 705 -5.41 19.05 24.05
N ILE A 706 -6.45 18.63 23.33
CA ILE A 706 -7.06 19.34 22.23
C ILE A 706 -8.17 20.24 22.78
N LEU A 707 -8.15 21.52 22.42
CA LEU A 707 -9.23 22.48 22.65
C LEU A 707 -9.81 22.90 21.30
N MET A 708 -11.06 22.52 21.04
CA MET A 708 -11.84 23.10 19.97
C MET A 708 -12.51 24.37 20.48
N GLU A 709 -12.10 25.54 19.99
CA GLU A 709 -12.77 26.80 20.33
C GLU A 709 -14.21 26.80 19.82
N GLY A 710 -15.15 27.20 20.66
CA GLY A 710 -16.54 27.40 20.24
C GLY A 710 -16.62 28.65 19.36
N LYS A 711 -17.09 28.49 18.11
CA LYS A 711 -17.44 29.64 17.25
C LYS A 711 -18.36 30.59 18.01
N THR A 712 -17.99 31.87 18.11
CA THR A 712 -18.70 32.88 18.92
C THR A 712 -20.04 33.35 18.34
N SER A 713 -20.42 32.89 17.15
CA SER A 713 -21.76 33.08 16.57
C SER A 713 -21.93 32.22 15.32
N TRP A 714 -22.97 31.39 15.29
CA TRP A 714 -23.53 30.95 14.02
C TRP A 714 -24.35 32.13 13.49
N GLU A 715 -23.84 32.86 12.49
CA GLU A 715 -24.70 33.77 11.75
C GLU A 715 -25.79 32.91 11.08
N THR A 716 -27.04 33.15 11.48
CA THR A 716 -28.22 32.57 10.84
C THR A 716 -28.09 32.77 9.33
N PRO A 717 -28.20 31.72 8.48
CA PRO A 717 -28.18 31.91 7.05
C PRO A 717 -29.25 32.93 6.66
N GLU A 718 -28.85 34.01 5.99
CA GLU A 718 -29.82 34.96 5.45
C GLU A 718 -30.76 34.20 4.51
N VAL A 719 -32.06 34.26 4.83
CA VAL A 719 -33.12 33.84 3.94
C VAL A 719 -32.93 34.63 2.64
N PRO A 720 -32.76 33.98 1.47
CA PRO A 720 -32.58 34.71 0.23
C PRO A 720 -33.77 35.64 -0.01
N GLU A 721 -33.50 36.94 -0.07
CA GLU A 721 -34.51 37.92 -0.47
C GLU A 721 -35.01 37.57 -1.88
N THR A 722 -36.33 37.70 -2.03
CA THR A 722 -37.05 37.40 -3.26
C THR A 722 -36.52 38.30 -4.39
N PRO A 723 -36.20 37.79 -5.59
CA PRO A 723 -35.60 38.61 -6.63
C PRO A 723 -36.55 39.74 -7.06
N GLU A 724 -36.10 40.99 -6.92
CA GLU A 724 -36.78 42.14 -7.50
C GLU A 724 -36.82 42.05 -9.03
N THR A 725 -37.92 42.57 -9.57
CA THR A 725 -38.29 42.50 -10.99
C THR A 725 -37.31 43.32 -11.84
N PRO A 726 -36.78 42.80 -12.96
CA PRO A 726 -35.84 43.56 -13.80
C PRO A 726 -36.54 44.71 -14.52
N GLU A 727 -35.98 45.93 -14.42
CA GLU A 727 -36.36 47.08 -15.24
C GLU A 727 -36.02 46.88 -16.72
N ILE A 728 -36.92 47.39 -17.56
CA ILE A 728 -36.99 47.25 -19.02
C ILE A 728 -36.02 48.24 -19.69
N PRO A 729 -35.10 47.81 -20.58
CA PRO A 729 -34.35 48.72 -21.42
C PRO A 729 -35.13 49.12 -22.68
N GLU A 730 -35.16 50.42 -22.99
CA GLU A 730 -35.79 51.00 -24.20
C GLU A 730 -35.11 50.58 -25.51
N ILE A 731 -35.96 50.44 -26.53
CA ILE A 731 -35.66 50.02 -27.91
C ILE A 731 -35.30 51.24 -28.77
N PRO A 732 -34.42 51.09 -29.78
CA PRO A 732 -34.71 51.74 -31.07
C PRO A 732 -34.68 50.79 -32.28
N GLU A 733 -35.85 50.78 -32.94
CA GLU A 733 -36.21 50.67 -34.36
C GLU A 733 -35.37 49.84 -35.37
N THR A 734 -36.07 48.90 -35.99
CA THR A 734 -35.76 48.11 -37.21
C THR A 734 -36.20 48.89 -38.48
N PRO A 735 -35.94 48.49 -39.77
CA PRO A 735 -36.06 47.11 -40.28
C PRO A 735 -35.15 46.66 -41.45
N GLN A 736 -34.89 45.35 -41.55
CA GLN A 736 -35.33 44.51 -42.69
C GLN A 736 -34.90 43.03 -42.54
N LYS A 737 -35.86 42.14 -42.83
CA LYS A 737 -35.83 40.68 -43.00
C LYS A 737 -36.16 40.38 -44.50
N PRO A 738 -36.25 39.13 -45.03
CA PRO A 738 -36.16 37.78 -44.41
C PRO A 738 -35.26 36.81 -45.22
N GLN A 739 -34.95 35.57 -44.78
CA GLN A 739 -35.75 34.37 -45.09
C GLN A 739 -35.13 33.10 -44.44
N THR A 740 -35.86 32.46 -43.52
CA THR A 740 -36.46 31.08 -43.59
C THR A 740 -35.46 29.92 -43.55
N GLN A 741 -35.29 29.23 -42.41
CA GLN A 741 -36.10 28.14 -41.80
C GLN A 741 -35.84 26.71 -42.37
N LYS A 742 -35.16 25.90 -41.53
CA LYS A 742 -35.45 24.50 -41.09
C LYS A 742 -35.45 23.36 -42.16
N PRO A 743 -35.49 22.05 -41.78
CA PRO A 743 -34.85 21.32 -40.67
C PRO A 743 -34.31 19.90 -41.05
N VAL A 744 -33.46 19.32 -40.18
CA VAL A 744 -33.39 17.91 -39.68
C VAL A 744 -33.55 16.71 -40.64
N GLN A 745 -32.57 15.77 -40.66
CA GLN A 745 -32.72 14.35 -40.24
C GLN A 745 -31.45 13.47 -40.43
N HIS A 746 -31.35 12.46 -39.57
CA HIS A 746 -30.36 11.36 -39.47
C HIS A 746 -30.01 10.61 -40.77
N GLN A 747 -28.78 10.09 -40.88
CA GLN A 747 -28.47 8.64 -40.84
C GLN A 747 -26.99 8.29 -41.12
N GLN A 748 -26.48 7.36 -40.30
CA GLN A 748 -25.57 6.22 -40.57
C GLN A 748 -24.20 6.38 -41.27
N ASN A 749 -23.17 5.88 -40.54
CA ASN A 749 -22.02 5.06 -40.95
C ASN A 749 -21.58 5.07 -42.42
N VAL A 750 -20.35 5.53 -42.68
CA VAL A 750 -19.32 4.79 -43.44
C VAL A 750 -17.92 5.18 -42.91
N ALA A 751 -17.08 4.16 -42.71
CA ALA A 751 -15.69 4.22 -42.31
C ALA A 751 -14.80 5.00 -43.29
N THR A 752 -13.90 5.82 -42.77
CA THR A 752 -12.74 6.35 -43.50
C THR A 752 -11.45 6.07 -42.74
N LYS A 753 -10.61 5.24 -43.36
CA LYS A 753 -9.21 4.97 -43.00
C LYS A 753 -8.45 6.27 -42.72
N LYS A 754 -7.82 6.37 -41.55
CA LYS A 754 -6.72 7.32 -41.27
C LYS A 754 -5.37 6.61 -41.44
N PRO A 755 -4.34 7.33 -41.92
CA PRO A 755 -3.06 6.75 -42.35
C PRO A 755 -2.20 6.30 -41.16
N ALA A 756 -1.33 5.32 -41.44
CA ALA A 756 -0.40 4.72 -40.49
C ALA A 756 0.42 5.77 -39.73
N GLN A 757 0.31 5.74 -38.40
CA GLN A 757 1.26 6.38 -37.51
C GLN A 757 2.52 5.52 -37.45
N THR A 758 3.65 6.15 -37.77
CA THR A 758 5.01 5.66 -37.50
C THR A 758 5.15 5.27 -36.03
N VAL A 759 5.53 4.01 -35.80
CA VAL A 759 5.95 3.46 -34.52
C VAL A 759 7.14 4.28 -34.02
N LYS A 760 6.97 4.99 -32.90
CA LYS A 760 8.10 5.53 -32.15
C LYS A 760 8.73 4.37 -31.38
N THR A 761 10.04 4.21 -31.54
CA THR A 761 10.87 3.25 -30.81
C THR A 761 10.68 3.42 -29.31
N GLY A 762 10.47 2.30 -28.62
CA GLY A 762 10.21 2.25 -27.19
C GLY A 762 11.42 2.71 -26.40
N ASP A 763 11.15 3.52 -25.38
CA ASP A 763 12.10 4.02 -24.40
C ASP A 763 12.75 2.83 -23.64
N SER A 764 14.06 2.63 -23.84
CA SER A 764 14.87 1.55 -23.24
C SER A 764 14.94 1.59 -21.72
N SER A 765 14.48 2.69 -21.09
CA SER A 765 14.30 2.81 -19.64
C SER A 765 13.26 1.85 -19.06
N LYS A 766 12.31 1.36 -19.87
CA LYS A 766 11.23 0.45 -19.40
C LYS A 766 11.66 -1.00 -19.23
N ILE A 767 12.72 -1.44 -19.91
CA ILE A 767 13.23 -2.82 -19.84
C ILE A 767 14.08 -3.03 -18.58
N SER A 768 14.83 -2.00 -18.14
CA SER A 768 15.53 -2.02 -16.84
C SER A 768 14.58 -1.96 -15.64
N LEU A 769 13.37 -1.40 -15.81
CA LEU A 769 12.39 -1.24 -14.72
C LEU A 769 11.78 -2.59 -14.28
N THR A 770 11.59 -3.53 -15.20
CA THR A 770 11.02 -4.86 -14.91
C THR A 770 12.01 -5.79 -14.19
N LEU A 771 13.31 -5.67 -14.51
CA LEU A 771 14.36 -6.40 -13.80
C LEU A 771 14.64 -5.79 -12.42
N LEU A 772 14.37 -4.49 -12.24
CA LEU A 772 14.49 -3.75 -10.99
C LEU A 772 13.31 -3.98 -10.02
N MET A 773 12.10 -4.26 -10.52
CA MET A 773 10.92 -4.58 -9.68
C MET A 773 11.14 -5.83 -8.79
N LEU A 774 12.13 -6.68 -9.14
CA LEU A 774 12.57 -7.82 -8.33
C LEU A 774 13.54 -7.44 -7.19
N THR A 775 14.00 -6.18 -7.12
CA THR A 775 15.14 -5.79 -6.27
C THR A 775 14.84 -4.80 -5.14
N PHE A 776 13.62 -4.28 -4.99
CA PHE A 776 13.21 -3.54 -3.79
C PHE A 776 11.74 -3.71 -3.43
N SER A 777 11.54 -4.16 -2.20
CA SER A 777 10.25 -4.54 -1.61
C SER A 777 9.69 -3.52 -0.61
N VAL A 778 9.86 -2.23 -0.86
CA VAL A 778 9.20 -1.21 -0.02
C VAL A 778 8.47 -0.15 -0.87
N GLY A 779 8.69 -0.12 -2.19
CA GLY A 779 8.01 0.79 -3.13
C GLY A 779 7.06 0.12 -4.13
N ALA A 780 6.92 -1.20 -4.09
CA ALA A 780 6.25 -1.97 -5.14
C ALA A 780 4.71 -1.88 -5.12
N MET A 781 4.11 -1.39 -4.03
CA MET A 781 2.65 -1.30 -3.90
C MET A 781 2.02 -0.16 -4.72
N GLY A 782 2.71 0.99 -4.86
CA GLY A 782 2.11 2.18 -5.50
C GLY A 782 2.15 2.19 -7.05
N LEU A 783 3.11 1.51 -7.68
CA LEU A 783 3.33 1.61 -9.13
C LEU A 783 2.64 0.53 -9.96
N ILE A 784 2.38 -0.65 -9.39
CA ILE A 784 1.66 -1.74 -10.08
C ILE A 784 0.15 -1.46 -10.12
N ARG A 785 -0.41 -0.70 -9.17
CA ARG A 785 -1.83 -0.29 -9.18
C ARG A 785 -2.17 0.80 -10.19
N LYS A 786 -1.21 1.63 -10.63
CA LYS A 786 -1.48 2.74 -11.58
C LYS A 786 -1.83 2.31 -13.01
N LYS A 787 -1.93 0.99 -13.26
CA LYS A 787 -2.25 0.39 -14.56
C LYS A 787 -3.36 -0.67 -14.52
N ARG A 788 -4.10 -0.80 -13.41
CA ARG A 788 -5.41 -1.45 -13.43
C ARG A 788 -6.50 -0.39 -13.49
#